data_AF-J2MIB6-F1
#
_entry.id   AF-J2MIB6-F1
#
_cell.length_a   1.000
_cell.length_b   1.000
_cell.length_c   1.000
_cell.angle_alpha   90.00
_cell.angle_beta   90.00
_cell.angle_gamma   90.00
#
_symmetry.space_group_name_H-M   'P 1'
#
loop_
_entity.id
_entity.type
_entity.pdbx_description
1 polymer ?
#
loop_
_entity_poly.entity_id
_entity_poly.type
_entity_poly.pdbx_seq_one_letter_code
_entity_poly.pdbx_strand_id
1 'polypeptide(L)'
;MAMFDASQFPEAGVGLEYHLPRHGSKDDRSQEGLDPTVERILAEGLPHFDYVEFQPTHCILEPRLLDIGAQTPSLLHSSSLSLGSVGIAMDREFLHMTRRLCDKTRSPWLAEHISWSRFHGGDTQHFILPTLAQEVADTVVANAIELQELTATLLVLENAPRLFSLHDAQEQPEGEFISRVVERSGSGFLLDLDSAIATARTQGYDLNDYLRSLPLDRLIEIHTGHPRRDWDILRQLFASSPVKAITLEWDISRKTDDAELLTLIKAIKSLRPKALSWRGRDQQAAQETPAEGTQTLLKLRESTWLSVGPASFFIRDRQQDLSLEFCVTLLPLLRHFLSPQTLESALLLPGVLQSPAQDDNLAFLRTLVSHGVLLPVANQSQTAPSLNLWARWDAALEFYLSTRTGSHTPYISVAELETELEQKASARRQPSAFKDYWSHPFIALENPLLTSCAIAQPTLLDSLGNRRTSRTFSDQPLSSAQLSLLLYYTWGATVMEPNHMGDYFLKKTSPAGGSLQGTEVYAVLMNVQGFERGLYHYSVRRHGLELLSLEDPRAWISEACGGQPWIKDAAAVFVSTVRVERMAWKYEFSRALRVVLMDAGHLSQTFSLLATALGLGCFTTAALRDEMFENRLGLDYLEEPVFLVNGVGG
;
A
#
# COMPACT_ATOMS: atom_id res chain seq x y z
N MET A 1 11.42 -10.07 -33.95
CA MET A 1 10.70 -9.26 -32.93
C MET A 1 9.22 -9.31 -33.27
N ALA A 2 8.36 -9.58 -32.28
CA ALA A 2 6.92 -9.43 -32.47
C ALA A 2 6.62 -7.95 -32.75
N MET A 3 5.77 -7.65 -33.73
CA MET A 3 5.30 -6.28 -33.96
C MET A 3 4.55 -5.79 -32.72
N PHE A 4 4.80 -4.55 -32.31
CA PHE A 4 4.05 -3.89 -31.24
C PHE A 4 2.57 -3.81 -31.63
N ASP A 5 1.69 -4.35 -30.77
CA ASP A 5 0.26 -4.39 -31.02
C ASP A 5 -0.45 -3.22 -30.32
N ALA A 6 -0.49 -2.07 -31.01
CA ALA A 6 -1.18 -0.88 -30.52
C ALA A 6 -2.71 -1.05 -30.41
N SER A 7 -3.29 -2.18 -30.87
CA SER A 7 -4.73 -2.45 -30.73
C SER A 7 -5.14 -2.81 -29.30
N GLN A 8 -4.17 -3.16 -28.44
CA GLN A 8 -4.39 -3.42 -27.02
C GLN A 8 -4.73 -2.13 -26.24
N PHE A 9 -4.30 -0.97 -26.76
CA PHE A 9 -4.59 0.33 -26.17
C PHE A 9 -5.89 0.90 -26.76
N PRO A 10 -6.95 1.11 -25.95
CA PRO A 10 -8.18 1.74 -26.42
C PRO A 10 -7.96 3.20 -26.80
N GLU A 11 -8.80 3.76 -27.66
CA GLU A 11 -8.80 5.20 -27.92
C GLU A 11 -9.34 5.94 -26.69
N ALA A 12 -8.57 6.90 -26.14
CA ALA A 12 -8.96 7.71 -24.98
C ALA A 12 -9.37 9.13 -25.37
N GLY A 13 -8.75 9.72 -26.40
CA GLY A 13 -9.15 11.04 -26.93
C GLY A 13 -8.33 12.20 -26.40
N VAL A 14 -9.01 13.31 -26.07
CA VAL A 14 -8.37 14.55 -25.58
C VAL A 14 -8.62 14.67 -24.09
N GLY A 15 -7.56 14.65 -23.29
CA GLY A 15 -7.61 14.71 -21.83
C GLY A 15 -7.13 16.02 -21.24
N LEU A 16 -7.55 16.23 -20.00
CA LEU A 16 -7.04 17.30 -19.14
C LEU A 16 -6.02 16.71 -18.17
N GLU A 17 -4.81 17.26 -18.12
CA GLU A 17 -3.89 16.96 -17.02
C GLU A 17 -4.31 17.73 -15.77
N TYR A 18 -4.57 17.01 -14.67
CA TYR A 18 -4.87 17.62 -13.40
C TYR A 18 -3.58 17.90 -12.62
N HIS A 19 -3.41 19.18 -12.26
CA HIS A 19 -2.34 19.66 -11.40
C HIS A 19 -2.89 20.13 -10.06
N LEU A 20 -2.19 19.81 -8.98
CA LEU A 20 -2.53 20.33 -7.66
C LEU A 20 -2.42 21.87 -7.61
N PRO A 21 -3.30 22.57 -6.86
CA PRO A 21 -3.26 24.02 -6.77
C PRO A 21 -1.92 24.50 -6.20
N ARG A 22 -1.27 25.44 -6.88
CA ARG A 22 -0.04 26.05 -6.37
C ARG A 22 -0.35 26.79 -5.07
N HIS A 23 0.26 26.39 -3.95
CA HIS A 23 0.22 27.14 -2.69
C HIS A 23 0.93 28.50 -2.85
N GLY A 24 0.25 29.51 -3.40
CA GLY A 24 0.91 30.76 -3.80
C GLY A 24 0.08 32.04 -3.77
N SER A 25 -1.25 32.00 -3.75
CA SER A 25 -2.05 33.22 -3.53
C SER A 25 -3.20 32.91 -2.58
N LYS A 26 -3.39 33.78 -1.58
CA LYS A 26 -4.58 33.74 -0.71
C LYS A 26 -5.87 34.08 -1.47
N ASP A 27 -5.78 34.44 -2.74
CA ASP A 27 -6.90 34.91 -3.58
C ASP A 27 -7.59 33.80 -4.38
N ASP A 28 -6.94 32.66 -4.64
CA ASP A 28 -7.53 31.57 -5.47
C ASP A 28 -8.12 30.39 -4.66
N ARG A 29 -8.03 30.42 -3.32
CA ARG A 29 -8.82 29.48 -2.51
C ARG A 29 -10.24 30.00 -2.42
N SER A 30 -11.21 29.19 -2.85
CA SER A 30 -12.62 29.37 -2.50
C SER A 30 -12.76 29.64 -0.99
N GLN A 31 -13.83 30.32 -0.54
CA GLN A 31 -14.05 30.65 0.88
C GLN A 31 -14.01 29.41 1.82
N GLU A 32 -14.04 28.20 1.27
CA GLU A 32 -14.01 26.91 1.97
C GLU A 32 -12.67 26.15 1.85
N GLY A 33 -11.67 26.67 1.12
CA GLY A 33 -10.36 26.02 0.98
C GLY A 33 -10.34 24.81 0.03
N LEU A 34 -11.40 24.63 -0.77
CA LEU A 34 -11.57 23.52 -1.71
C LEU A 34 -10.92 23.81 -3.06
N ASP A 35 -10.44 22.75 -3.73
CA ASP A 35 -9.81 22.82 -5.05
C ASP A 35 -10.82 23.26 -6.14
N PRO A 36 -10.60 24.41 -6.80
CA PRO A 36 -11.55 24.97 -7.75
C PRO A 36 -11.71 24.15 -9.03
N THR A 37 -10.68 23.41 -9.45
CA THR A 37 -10.72 22.50 -10.60
C THR A 37 -11.59 21.30 -10.28
N VAL A 38 -11.39 20.69 -9.11
CA VAL A 38 -12.20 19.56 -8.64
C VAL A 38 -13.67 19.97 -8.45
N GLU A 39 -13.91 21.14 -7.83
CA GLU A 39 -15.27 21.68 -7.70
C GLU A 39 -15.97 21.84 -9.04
N ARG A 40 -15.27 22.44 -10.02
CA ARG A 40 -15.86 22.65 -11.34
C ARG A 40 -16.22 21.32 -12.00
N ILE A 41 -15.34 20.33 -11.94
CA ILE A 41 -15.60 19.00 -12.53
C ILE A 41 -16.78 18.31 -11.85
N LEU A 42 -16.87 18.36 -10.52
CA LEU A 42 -17.98 17.74 -9.79
C LEU A 42 -19.32 18.47 -10.01
N ALA A 43 -19.30 19.78 -10.23
CA ALA A 43 -20.50 20.57 -10.45
C ALA A 43 -21.02 20.53 -11.90
N GLU A 44 -20.12 20.56 -12.88
CA GLU A 44 -20.44 20.74 -14.30
C GLU A 44 -20.15 19.49 -15.15
N GLY A 45 -19.49 18.48 -14.59
CA GLY A 45 -18.82 17.42 -15.34
C GLY A 45 -17.47 17.91 -15.89
N LEU A 46 -16.74 17.04 -16.61
CA LEU A 46 -15.49 17.42 -17.25
C LEU A 46 -15.77 18.22 -18.55
N PRO A 47 -15.52 19.54 -18.60
CA PRO A 47 -15.90 20.34 -19.75
C PRO A 47 -15.00 20.05 -20.96
N HIS A 48 -15.61 19.62 -22.07
CA HIS A 48 -14.98 19.46 -23.41
C HIS A 48 -13.96 18.33 -23.58
N PHE A 49 -13.29 17.92 -22.51
CA PHE A 49 -12.35 16.79 -22.49
C PHE A 49 -13.07 15.44 -22.38
N ASP A 50 -12.37 14.38 -22.76
CA ASP A 50 -12.87 13.00 -22.76
C ASP A 50 -12.46 12.22 -21.50
N TYR A 51 -11.36 12.61 -20.86
CA TYR A 51 -10.85 12.04 -19.60
C TYR A 51 -10.05 13.07 -18.80
N VAL A 52 -9.86 12.79 -17.52
CA VAL A 52 -8.90 13.50 -16.66
C VAL A 52 -7.71 12.59 -16.38
N GLU A 53 -6.51 13.12 -16.51
CA GLU A 53 -5.29 12.42 -16.11
C GLU A 53 -4.77 12.98 -14.80
N PHE A 54 -4.38 12.12 -13.87
CA PHE A 54 -3.77 12.54 -12.61
C PHE A 54 -2.80 11.49 -12.07
N GLN A 55 -1.95 11.96 -11.16
CA GLN A 55 -0.98 11.11 -10.51
C GLN A 55 -1.59 10.35 -9.32
N PRO A 56 -1.16 9.10 -9.06
CA PRO A 56 -1.60 8.37 -7.85
C PRO A 56 -1.37 9.16 -6.55
N THR A 57 -0.30 9.95 -6.48
CA THR A 57 0.02 10.85 -5.36
C THR A 57 -0.96 12.01 -5.22
N HIS A 58 -1.61 12.46 -6.30
CA HIS A 58 -2.63 13.50 -6.22
C HIS A 58 -3.82 13.04 -5.39
N CYS A 59 -4.19 11.75 -5.42
CA CYS A 59 -5.27 11.19 -4.60
C CYS A 59 -4.98 11.20 -3.09
N ILE A 60 -3.71 11.31 -2.68
CA ILE A 60 -3.33 11.45 -1.27
C ILE A 60 -3.66 12.87 -0.79
N LEU A 61 -3.37 13.85 -1.64
CA LEU A 61 -3.50 15.28 -1.36
C LEU A 61 -4.90 15.82 -1.64
N GLU A 62 -5.61 15.22 -2.59
CA GLU A 62 -7.01 15.52 -2.93
C GLU A 62 -7.81 14.22 -3.12
N PRO A 63 -8.30 13.62 -2.01
CA PRO A 63 -9.03 12.35 -2.06
C PRO A 63 -10.28 12.38 -2.94
N ARG A 64 -10.87 13.56 -3.19
CA ARG A 64 -12.09 13.71 -4.00
C ARG A 64 -11.86 13.52 -5.50
N LEU A 65 -10.61 13.42 -5.96
CA LEU A 65 -10.32 12.95 -7.32
C LEU A 65 -10.95 11.57 -7.59
N LEU A 66 -11.10 10.74 -6.56
CA LEU A 66 -11.75 9.44 -6.69
C LEU A 66 -13.26 9.56 -6.95
N ASP A 67 -13.89 10.66 -6.54
CA ASP A 67 -15.30 10.93 -6.81
C ASP A 67 -15.50 11.42 -8.26
N ILE A 68 -14.50 12.11 -8.82
CA ILE A 68 -14.46 12.48 -10.23
C ILE A 68 -14.35 11.25 -11.11
N GLY A 69 -13.46 10.31 -10.77
CA GLY A 69 -13.27 9.06 -11.52
C GLY A 69 -14.53 8.18 -11.61
N ALA A 70 -15.50 8.37 -10.71
CA ALA A 70 -16.80 7.70 -10.79
C ALA A 70 -17.72 8.29 -11.88
N GLN A 71 -17.51 9.55 -12.27
CA GLN A 71 -18.33 10.29 -13.23
C GLN A 71 -17.64 10.47 -14.58
N THR A 72 -16.31 10.46 -14.59
CA THR A 72 -15.47 10.80 -15.74
C THR A 72 -14.38 9.75 -15.90
N PRO A 73 -14.08 9.27 -17.12
CA PRO A 73 -12.94 8.38 -17.35
C PRO A 73 -11.65 9.01 -16.83
N SER A 74 -10.76 8.19 -16.26
CA SER A 74 -9.48 8.67 -15.74
C SER A 74 -8.31 7.88 -16.32
N LEU A 75 -7.24 8.59 -16.67
CA LEU A 75 -5.93 8.01 -16.92
C LEU A 75 -5.05 8.21 -15.69
N LEU A 76 -4.24 7.19 -15.37
CA LEU A 76 -3.26 7.27 -14.31
C LEU A 76 -1.88 7.48 -14.92
N HIS A 77 -1.17 8.43 -14.35
CA HIS A 77 0.19 8.76 -14.76
C HIS A 77 1.03 9.01 -13.53
N SER A 78 1.97 8.13 -13.22
CA SER A 78 2.87 8.26 -12.07
C SER A 78 4.15 9.00 -12.44
N SER A 79 4.70 9.73 -11.45
CA SER A 79 6.00 10.43 -11.52
C SER A 79 6.94 10.03 -10.37
N SER A 80 6.50 9.08 -9.54
CA SER A 80 7.07 8.85 -8.20
C SER A 80 7.78 7.50 -8.05
N LEU A 81 7.75 6.62 -9.06
CA LEU A 81 8.37 5.29 -8.93
C LEU A 81 9.87 5.28 -9.19
N SER A 82 10.38 6.25 -9.96
CA SER A 82 11.82 6.41 -10.24
C SER A 82 12.44 5.17 -10.88
N LEU A 83 11.91 4.74 -12.03
CA LEU A 83 12.25 3.47 -12.69
C LEU A 83 13.75 3.31 -13.02
N GLY A 84 14.49 4.41 -13.15
CA GLY A 84 15.94 4.44 -13.45
C GLY A 84 16.86 4.39 -12.24
N SER A 85 16.35 4.23 -11.01
CA SER A 85 17.18 4.14 -9.79
C SER A 85 17.84 2.79 -9.59
N VAL A 86 19.03 2.64 -10.20
CA VAL A 86 19.89 1.47 -10.06
C VAL A 86 20.15 1.14 -8.59
N GLY A 87 19.88 -0.12 -8.22
CA GLY A 87 20.10 -0.63 -6.86
C GLY A 87 19.04 -0.22 -5.82
N ILE A 88 18.02 0.55 -6.21
CA ILE A 88 16.93 0.96 -5.33
C ILE A 88 15.65 0.26 -5.77
N ALA A 89 15.06 -0.54 -4.88
CA ALA A 89 13.78 -1.18 -5.14
C ALA A 89 12.64 -0.15 -5.21
N MET A 90 11.64 -0.40 -6.06
CA MET A 90 10.42 0.40 -6.09
C MET A 90 9.67 0.33 -4.76
N ASP A 91 8.99 1.41 -4.42
CA ASP A 91 8.15 1.51 -3.23
C ASP A 91 6.94 0.55 -3.33
N ARG A 92 7.05 -0.60 -2.67
CA ARG A 92 6.02 -1.66 -2.71
C ARG A 92 4.67 -1.20 -2.20
N GLU A 93 4.65 -0.36 -1.17
CA GLU A 93 3.39 0.13 -0.61
C GLU A 93 2.69 1.05 -1.61
N PHE A 94 3.46 1.92 -2.26
CA PHE A 94 2.96 2.76 -3.34
C PHE A 94 2.53 1.95 -4.56
N LEU A 95 3.21 0.85 -4.89
CA LEU A 95 2.78 -0.08 -5.96
C LEU A 95 1.43 -0.73 -5.64
N HIS A 96 1.22 -1.17 -4.39
CA HIS A 96 -0.08 -1.70 -3.96
C HIS A 96 -1.18 -0.63 -4.01
N MET A 97 -0.88 0.60 -3.58
CA MET A 97 -1.81 1.73 -3.74
C MET A 97 -2.13 1.98 -5.22
N THR A 98 -1.11 2.02 -6.08
CA THR A 98 -1.26 2.23 -7.52
C THR A 98 -2.09 1.12 -8.15
N ARG A 99 -1.87 -0.15 -7.78
CA ARG A 99 -2.71 -1.29 -8.23
C ARG A 99 -4.17 -1.09 -7.85
N ARG A 100 -4.45 -0.72 -6.59
CA ARG A 100 -5.83 -0.43 -6.13
C ARG A 100 -6.45 0.72 -6.90
N LEU A 101 -5.66 1.75 -7.22
CA LEU A 101 -6.11 2.88 -8.02
C LEU A 101 -6.40 2.46 -9.46
N CYS A 102 -5.54 1.67 -10.11
CA CYS A 102 -5.80 1.11 -11.43
C CYS A 102 -7.11 0.32 -11.46
N ASP A 103 -7.36 -0.52 -10.46
CA ASP A 103 -8.60 -1.29 -10.34
C ASP A 103 -9.84 -0.40 -10.13
N LYS A 104 -9.70 0.66 -9.32
CA LYS A 104 -10.78 1.59 -8.99
C LYS A 104 -11.13 2.51 -10.17
N THR A 105 -10.13 3.09 -10.83
CA THR A 105 -10.32 4.02 -11.96
C THR A 105 -10.54 3.28 -13.29
N ARG A 106 -10.14 2.00 -13.36
CA ARG A 106 -10.11 1.20 -14.58
C ARG A 106 -9.30 1.88 -15.69
N SER A 107 -8.20 2.52 -15.31
CA SER A 107 -7.26 3.14 -16.25
C SER A 107 -6.81 2.10 -17.29
N PRO A 108 -6.91 2.39 -18.60
CA PRO A 108 -6.56 1.44 -19.66
C PRO A 108 -5.06 1.17 -19.76
N TRP A 109 -4.24 2.13 -19.35
CA TRP A 109 -2.81 2.00 -19.14
C TRP A 109 -2.38 2.85 -17.94
N LEU A 110 -1.17 2.62 -17.46
CA LEU A 110 -0.46 3.45 -16.51
C LEU A 110 0.69 4.11 -17.26
N ALA A 111 0.82 5.43 -17.20
CA ALA A 111 2.01 6.13 -17.65
C ALA A 111 3.03 6.27 -16.50
N GLU A 112 4.32 6.17 -16.80
CA GLU A 112 5.40 6.48 -15.85
C GLU A 112 6.65 6.98 -16.60
N HIS A 113 7.43 7.82 -15.94
CA HIS A 113 8.60 8.42 -16.53
C HIS A 113 9.79 7.45 -16.56
N ILE A 114 10.57 7.52 -17.64
CA ILE A 114 11.94 7.01 -17.66
C ILE A 114 12.81 7.99 -16.87
N SER A 115 12.74 7.91 -15.54
CA SER A 115 13.34 8.91 -14.65
C SER A 115 14.17 8.31 -13.52
N TRP A 116 15.04 9.14 -12.98
CA TRP A 116 15.77 8.90 -11.74
C TRP A 116 15.52 10.04 -10.76
N SER A 117 15.03 9.67 -9.57
CA SER A 117 14.89 10.55 -8.43
C SER A 117 15.40 9.95 -7.12
N ARG A 118 15.65 8.63 -7.05
CA ARG A 118 16.04 7.95 -5.79
C ARG A 118 17.46 7.45 -5.76
N PHE A 119 18.06 7.48 -4.57
CA PHE A 119 19.38 6.92 -4.28
C PHE A 119 19.48 6.45 -2.83
N HIS A 120 20.53 5.70 -2.48
CA HIS A 120 20.72 5.27 -1.10
C HIS A 120 20.89 6.48 -0.17
N GLY A 121 19.89 6.70 0.70
CA GLY A 121 19.90 7.78 1.68
C GLY A 121 19.09 9.02 1.31
N GLY A 122 18.39 9.05 0.16
CA GLY A 122 17.56 10.20 -0.18
C GLY A 122 16.81 10.12 -1.51
N ASP A 123 16.18 11.26 -1.84
CA ASP A 123 15.44 11.51 -3.07
C ASP A 123 15.77 12.93 -3.57
N THR A 124 15.86 13.14 -4.88
CA THR A 124 16.17 14.42 -5.53
C THR A 124 14.98 15.38 -5.55
N GLN A 125 13.77 14.91 -5.24
CA GLN A 125 12.48 15.59 -5.34
C GLN A 125 12.09 16.03 -6.75
N HIS A 126 12.89 15.66 -7.76
CA HIS A 126 12.68 16.00 -9.16
C HIS A 126 13.04 14.80 -10.03
N PHE A 127 12.13 14.46 -10.95
CA PHE A 127 12.41 13.44 -11.97
C PHE A 127 13.34 14.04 -13.02
N ILE A 128 14.51 13.43 -13.20
CA ILE A 128 15.43 13.77 -14.28
C ILE A 128 15.70 12.52 -15.11
N LEU A 129 16.02 12.69 -16.39
CA LEU A 129 16.47 11.57 -17.19
C LEU A 129 17.75 10.98 -16.56
N PRO A 130 17.82 9.65 -16.33
CA PRO A 130 19.01 9.02 -15.79
C PRO A 130 20.18 9.08 -16.78
N THR A 131 21.35 8.61 -16.33
CA THR A 131 22.47 8.38 -17.26
C THR A 131 22.07 7.39 -18.34
N LEU A 132 22.63 7.53 -19.55
CA LEU A 132 22.24 6.69 -20.69
C LEU A 132 23.00 5.35 -20.73
N ALA A 133 23.50 4.92 -19.57
CA ALA A 133 24.28 3.70 -19.40
C ALA A 133 23.42 2.44 -19.57
N GLN A 134 24.05 1.35 -20.02
CA GLN A 134 23.37 0.07 -20.23
C GLN A 134 22.74 -0.48 -18.93
N GLU A 135 23.42 -0.33 -17.80
CA GLU A 135 22.91 -0.77 -16.48
C GLU A 135 21.62 -0.04 -16.06
N VAL A 136 21.51 1.25 -16.39
CA VAL A 136 20.29 2.02 -16.18
C VAL A 136 19.18 1.49 -17.09
N ALA A 137 19.47 1.27 -18.38
CA ALA A 137 18.47 0.71 -19.30
C ALA A 137 17.95 -0.65 -18.83
N ASP A 138 18.84 -1.50 -18.31
CA ASP A 138 18.47 -2.81 -17.75
C ASP A 138 17.58 -2.66 -16.51
N THR A 139 17.89 -1.68 -15.65
CA THR A 139 17.10 -1.37 -14.46
C THR A 139 15.71 -0.85 -14.81
N VAL A 140 15.60 0.11 -15.74
CA VAL A 140 14.29 0.65 -16.17
C VAL A 140 13.45 -0.47 -16.78
N VAL A 141 14.03 -1.33 -17.60
CA VAL A 141 13.31 -2.46 -18.20
C VAL A 141 12.81 -3.43 -17.13
N ALA A 142 13.65 -3.80 -16.16
CA ALA A 142 13.24 -4.69 -15.08
C ALA A 142 12.11 -4.10 -14.23
N ASN A 143 12.24 -2.82 -13.84
CA ASN A 143 11.25 -2.12 -13.04
C ASN A 143 9.93 -1.90 -13.81
N ALA A 144 10.00 -1.63 -15.12
CA ALA A 144 8.81 -1.51 -15.97
C ALA A 144 8.04 -2.84 -16.06
N ILE A 145 8.74 -3.97 -16.21
CA ILE A 145 8.13 -5.31 -16.23
C ILE A 145 7.48 -5.61 -14.86
N GLU A 146 8.20 -5.38 -13.75
CA GLU A 146 7.67 -5.57 -12.40
C GLU A 146 6.42 -4.71 -12.15
N LEU A 147 6.45 -3.44 -12.57
CA LEU A 147 5.32 -2.52 -12.45
C LEU A 147 4.10 -3.03 -13.23
N GLN A 148 4.29 -3.48 -14.47
CA GLN A 148 3.22 -4.03 -15.29
C GLN A 148 2.63 -5.31 -14.68
N GLU A 149 3.47 -6.21 -14.17
CA GLU A 149 3.03 -7.46 -13.53
C GLU A 149 2.25 -7.21 -12.24
N LEU A 150 2.74 -6.31 -11.38
CA LEU A 150 2.10 -6.00 -10.09
C LEU A 150 0.81 -5.21 -10.26
N THR A 151 0.77 -4.26 -11.20
CA THR A 151 -0.43 -3.45 -11.46
C THR A 151 -1.41 -4.13 -12.39
N ALA A 152 -1.02 -5.22 -13.06
CA ALA A 152 -1.76 -5.91 -14.12
C ALA A 152 -2.43 -4.94 -15.13
N THR A 153 -1.73 -3.85 -15.45
CA THR A 153 -2.19 -2.75 -16.30
C THR A 153 -1.14 -2.52 -17.39
N LEU A 154 -1.55 -2.19 -18.62
CA LEU A 154 -0.60 -1.87 -19.70
C LEU A 154 0.26 -0.66 -19.29
N LEU A 155 1.55 -0.68 -19.65
CA LEU A 155 2.47 0.39 -19.30
C LEU A 155 2.79 1.24 -20.53
N VAL A 156 2.84 2.55 -20.32
CA VAL A 156 3.34 3.54 -21.27
C VAL A 156 4.49 4.28 -20.60
N LEU A 157 5.65 4.34 -21.25
CA LEU A 157 6.83 5.00 -20.71
C LEU A 157 7.05 6.37 -21.34
N GLU A 158 7.39 7.35 -20.51
CA GLU A 158 7.56 8.75 -20.92
C GLU A 158 9.02 9.21 -20.92
N ASN A 159 9.36 10.12 -21.84
CA ASN A 159 10.63 10.84 -21.82
C ASN A 159 10.70 11.90 -20.72
N ALA A 160 11.59 11.73 -19.74
CA ALA A 160 11.93 12.79 -18.80
C ALA A 160 12.84 13.87 -19.46
N PRO A 161 12.80 15.14 -19.00
CA PRO A 161 13.69 16.17 -19.54
C PRO A 161 15.16 15.89 -19.18
N ARG A 162 16.06 16.10 -20.15
CA ARG A 162 17.51 15.92 -19.98
C ARG A 162 18.24 17.25 -19.86
N LEU A 163 18.37 17.72 -18.61
CA LEU A 163 18.91 19.04 -18.30
C LEU A 163 20.44 19.14 -18.36
N PHE A 164 21.16 18.04 -18.20
CA PHE A 164 22.63 18.00 -18.24
C PHE A 164 23.15 16.68 -18.81
N SER A 165 24.38 16.71 -19.32
CA SER A 165 25.09 15.54 -19.87
C SER A 165 26.35 15.27 -19.04
N LEU A 166 26.60 14.00 -18.69
CA LEU A 166 27.80 13.59 -17.98
C LEU A 166 28.92 13.32 -18.99
N HIS A 167 29.86 14.25 -19.09
CA HIS A 167 30.88 14.28 -20.15
C HIS A 167 31.86 13.09 -20.13
N ASP A 168 32.00 12.41 -18.99
CA ASP A 168 32.93 11.29 -18.81
C ASP A 168 32.30 9.92 -19.12
N ALA A 169 31.02 9.87 -19.51
CA ALA A 169 30.32 8.64 -19.83
C ALA A 169 30.26 8.41 -21.35
N GLN A 170 30.58 7.21 -21.82
CA GLN A 170 30.24 6.78 -23.18
C GLN A 170 28.73 6.55 -23.27
N GLU A 171 27.99 7.64 -23.45
CA GLU A 171 26.53 7.60 -23.56
C GLU A 171 26.10 7.38 -25.01
N GLN A 172 25.17 6.45 -25.20
CA GLN A 172 24.47 6.30 -26.48
C GLN A 172 23.52 7.49 -26.71
N PRO A 173 23.08 7.76 -27.96
CA PRO A 173 22.09 8.79 -28.22
C PRO A 173 20.80 8.56 -27.42
N GLU A 174 20.23 9.64 -26.90
CA GLU A 174 19.06 9.57 -26.00
C GLU A 174 17.85 8.87 -26.62
N GLY A 175 17.51 9.18 -27.87
CA GLY A 175 16.39 8.50 -28.55
C GLY A 175 16.64 7.01 -28.75
N GLU A 176 17.89 6.60 -28.97
CA GLU A 176 18.25 5.18 -29.05
C GLU A 176 18.12 4.49 -27.68
N PHE A 177 18.52 5.18 -26.60
CA PHE A 177 18.32 4.70 -25.23
C PHE A 177 16.83 4.50 -24.92
N ILE A 178 16.00 5.52 -25.16
CA ILE A 178 14.55 5.47 -24.90
C ILE A 178 13.90 4.37 -25.75
N SER A 179 14.19 4.33 -27.05
CA SER A 179 13.65 3.30 -27.96
C SER A 179 13.98 1.89 -27.46
N ARG A 180 15.22 1.66 -27.06
CA ARG A 180 15.68 0.37 -26.53
C ARG A 180 14.96 -0.03 -25.24
N VAL A 181 14.76 0.90 -24.31
CA VAL A 181 14.04 0.65 -23.05
C VAL A 181 12.56 0.33 -23.30
N VAL A 182 11.89 1.12 -24.15
CA VAL A 182 10.48 0.90 -24.52
C VAL A 182 10.31 -0.43 -25.24
N GLU A 183 11.18 -0.76 -26.18
CA GLU A 183 11.12 -2.02 -26.93
C GLU A 183 11.32 -3.25 -26.04
N ARG A 184 12.33 -3.22 -25.15
CA ARG A 184 12.68 -4.34 -24.29
C ARG A 184 11.68 -4.57 -23.15
N SER A 185 11.05 -3.51 -22.65
CA SER A 185 9.98 -3.62 -21.65
C SER A 185 8.65 -4.05 -22.26
N GLY A 186 8.47 -3.92 -23.58
CA GLY A 186 7.19 -4.19 -24.24
C GLY A 186 6.15 -3.07 -24.07
N SER A 187 6.55 -1.93 -23.49
CA SER A 187 5.68 -0.80 -23.19
C SER A 187 5.25 -0.03 -24.44
N GLY A 188 4.17 0.74 -24.31
CA GLY A 188 3.89 1.88 -25.19
C GLY A 188 4.81 3.06 -24.87
N PHE A 189 4.77 4.10 -25.70
CA PHE A 189 5.52 5.33 -25.50
C PHE A 189 4.59 6.53 -25.31
N LEU A 190 4.88 7.37 -24.32
CA LEU A 190 4.28 8.68 -24.11
C LEU A 190 5.34 9.72 -24.49
N LEU A 191 4.97 10.67 -25.35
CA LEU A 191 5.82 11.81 -25.67
C LEU A 191 5.36 13.03 -24.88
N ASP A 192 6.13 13.46 -23.90
CA ASP A 192 6.05 14.84 -23.44
C ASP A 192 6.83 15.71 -24.42
N LEU A 193 6.05 16.45 -25.22
CA LEU A 193 6.56 17.29 -26.28
C LEU A 193 7.28 18.52 -25.73
N ASP A 194 6.84 19.07 -24.60
CA ASP A 194 7.49 20.22 -23.98
C ASP A 194 8.84 19.81 -23.38
N SER A 195 8.92 18.64 -22.74
CA SER A 195 10.19 18.03 -22.31
C SER A 195 11.12 17.72 -23.48
N ALA A 196 10.61 17.16 -24.58
CA ALA A 196 11.39 16.91 -25.79
C ALA A 196 11.98 18.19 -26.41
N ILE A 197 11.18 19.26 -26.48
CA ILE A 197 11.62 20.59 -26.95
C ILE A 197 12.69 21.17 -26.01
N ALA A 198 12.50 21.05 -24.70
CA ALA A 198 13.46 21.52 -23.70
C ALA A 198 14.78 20.77 -23.79
N THR A 199 14.74 19.44 -23.93
CA THR A 199 15.91 18.58 -24.15
C THR A 199 16.65 18.98 -25.42
N ALA A 200 15.96 19.08 -26.56
CA ALA A 200 16.59 19.41 -27.84
C ALA A 200 17.31 20.77 -27.78
N ARG A 201 16.69 21.77 -27.15
CA ARG A 201 17.32 23.08 -26.94
C ARG A 201 18.54 23.01 -26.01
N THR A 202 18.43 22.27 -24.92
CA THR A 202 19.47 22.19 -23.89
C THR A 202 20.70 21.42 -24.39
N GLN A 203 20.48 20.34 -25.12
CA GLN A 203 21.54 19.49 -25.67
C GLN A 203 22.04 19.94 -27.05
N GLY A 204 21.38 20.93 -27.67
CA GLY A 204 21.71 21.43 -29.00
C GLY A 204 21.36 20.48 -30.15
N TYR A 205 20.32 19.65 -29.98
CA TYR A 205 19.82 18.76 -31.01
C TYR A 205 18.92 19.49 -32.01
N ASP A 206 18.90 19.04 -33.27
CA ASP A 206 17.79 19.34 -34.15
C ASP A 206 16.55 18.59 -33.67
N LEU A 207 15.45 19.31 -33.45
CA LEU A 207 14.23 18.75 -32.87
C LEU A 207 13.62 17.66 -33.76
N ASN A 208 13.65 17.82 -35.08
CA ASN A 208 13.05 16.83 -35.99
C ASN A 208 13.90 15.54 -36.05
N ASP A 209 15.22 15.68 -36.01
CA ASP A 209 16.12 14.52 -35.91
C ASP A 209 15.95 13.79 -34.58
N TYR A 210 15.84 14.54 -33.47
CA TYR A 210 15.60 13.98 -32.15
C TYR A 210 14.25 13.25 -32.08
N LEU A 211 13.15 13.88 -32.52
CA LEU A 211 11.83 13.23 -32.55
C LEU A 211 11.82 11.95 -33.41
N ARG A 212 12.53 11.94 -34.54
CA ARG A 212 12.67 10.75 -35.40
C ARG A 212 13.46 9.61 -34.76
N SER A 213 14.28 9.91 -33.75
CA SER A 213 15.05 8.90 -33.01
C SER A 213 14.25 8.24 -31.87
N LEU A 214 13.08 8.77 -31.52
CA LEU A 214 12.17 8.21 -30.51
C LEU A 214 11.31 7.06 -31.08
N PRO A 215 10.74 6.17 -30.24
CA PRO A 215 9.96 5.01 -30.69
C PRO A 215 8.55 5.40 -31.13
N LEU A 216 8.44 6.19 -32.21
CA LEU A 216 7.19 6.77 -32.70
C LEU A 216 6.19 5.72 -33.22
N ASP A 217 6.64 4.52 -33.56
CA ASP A 217 5.78 3.37 -33.90
C ASP A 217 5.04 2.82 -32.68
N ARG A 218 5.48 3.19 -31.47
CA ARG A 218 4.88 2.83 -30.18
C ARG A 218 4.23 4.02 -29.47
N LEU A 219 4.19 5.19 -30.09
CA LEU A 219 3.62 6.40 -29.48
C LEU A 219 2.10 6.25 -29.30
N ILE A 220 1.69 6.06 -28.05
CA ILE A 220 0.31 5.89 -27.59
C ILE A 220 -0.26 7.22 -27.09
N GLU A 221 0.54 8.04 -26.43
CA GLU A 221 0.06 9.25 -25.77
C GLU A 221 1.00 10.44 -26.01
N ILE A 222 0.45 11.65 -26.08
CA ILE A 222 1.22 12.90 -26.21
C ILE A 222 0.79 13.86 -25.10
N HIS A 223 1.75 14.41 -24.38
CA HIS A 223 1.57 15.53 -23.46
C HIS A 223 2.01 16.83 -24.10
N THR A 224 1.24 17.90 -23.91
CA THR A 224 1.63 19.26 -24.34
C THR A 224 0.84 20.36 -23.63
N GLY A 225 1.55 21.41 -23.19
CA GLY A 225 0.95 22.65 -22.71
C GLY A 225 0.75 23.72 -23.78
N HIS A 226 1.29 23.53 -24.99
CA HIS A 226 1.26 24.55 -26.06
C HIS A 226 0.80 24.02 -27.43
N PRO A 227 -0.36 23.33 -27.52
CA PRO A 227 -0.79 22.64 -28.73
C PRO A 227 -0.96 23.54 -29.96
N ARG A 228 -1.18 24.85 -29.78
CA ARG A 228 -1.24 25.82 -30.88
C ARG A 228 0.12 26.17 -31.46
N ARG A 229 1.13 26.32 -30.59
CA ARG A 229 2.51 26.60 -30.98
C ARG A 229 3.06 25.43 -31.79
N ASP A 230 2.70 24.21 -31.35
CA ASP A 230 3.30 22.97 -31.85
C ASP A 230 2.39 22.22 -32.83
N TRP A 231 1.41 22.91 -33.42
CA TRP A 231 0.35 22.32 -34.25
C TRP A 231 0.86 21.48 -35.44
N ASP A 232 1.89 21.96 -36.13
CA ASP A 232 2.46 21.24 -37.28
C ASP A 232 3.14 19.94 -36.88
N ILE A 233 3.81 19.92 -35.71
CA ILE A 233 4.43 18.72 -35.13
C ILE A 233 3.33 17.73 -34.75
N LEU A 234 2.29 18.17 -34.04
CA LEU A 234 1.16 17.33 -33.67
C LEU A 234 0.51 16.69 -34.90
N ARG A 235 0.23 17.47 -35.95
CA ARG A 235 -0.36 16.94 -37.19
C ARG A 235 0.50 15.85 -37.82
N GLN A 236 1.82 16.00 -37.79
CA GLN A 236 2.75 14.99 -38.28
C GLN A 236 2.70 13.72 -37.43
N LEU A 237 2.78 13.84 -36.10
CA LEU A 237 2.74 12.72 -35.17
C LEU A 237 1.43 11.93 -35.28
N PHE A 238 0.28 12.60 -35.31
CA PHE A 238 -1.03 11.95 -35.49
C PHE A 238 -1.14 11.19 -36.81
N ALA A 239 -0.42 11.63 -37.86
CA ALA A 239 -0.42 10.99 -39.17
C ALA A 239 0.54 9.78 -39.26
N SER A 240 1.62 9.77 -38.48
CA SER A 240 2.67 8.75 -38.54
C SER A 240 2.65 7.73 -37.41
N SER A 241 1.89 7.97 -36.35
CA SER A 241 1.97 7.21 -35.10
C SER A 241 0.60 6.73 -34.58
N PRO A 242 0.55 5.64 -33.78
CA PRO A 242 -0.71 5.07 -33.30
C PRO A 242 -1.39 5.82 -32.14
N VAL A 243 -1.07 7.10 -31.91
CA VAL A 243 -1.58 8.01 -30.85
C VAL A 243 -3.05 7.80 -30.48
N LYS A 244 -3.32 7.29 -29.29
CA LYS A 244 -4.64 7.01 -28.70
C LYS A 244 -5.14 8.13 -27.80
N ALA A 245 -4.22 8.94 -27.28
CA ALA A 245 -4.47 9.96 -26.28
C ALA A 245 -3.60 11.21 -26.55
N ILE A 246 -4.17 12.37 -26.27
CA ILE A 246 -3.42 13.61 -26.09
C ILE A 246 -3.91 14.32 -24.83
N THR A 247 -2.99 14.59 -23.91
CA THR A 247 -3.26 15.20 -22.62
C THR A 247 -2.77 16.64 -22.66
N LEU A 248 -3.64 17.58 -22.28
CA LEU A 248 -3.34 19.01 -22.31
C LEU A 248 -3.15 19.55 -20.89
N GLU A 249 -2.07 20.29 -20.69
CA GLU A 249 -1.94 21.18 -19.54
C GLU A 249 -2.84 22.41 -19.76
N TRP A 250 -3.93 22.51 -18.99
CA TRP A 250 -4.84 23.65 -19.08
C TRP A 250 -5.47 23.97 -17.72
N ASP A 251 -5.60 25.26 -17.39
CA ASP A 251 -6.32 25.68 -16.19
C ASP A 251 -7.82 25.85 -16.51
N ILE A 252 -8.62 24.87 -16.10
CA ILE A 252 -10.09 24.94 -16.26
C ILE A 252 -10.78 25.62 -15.08
N SER A 253 -10.08 26.08 -14.04
CA SER A 253 -10.74 26.78 -12.93
C SER A 253 -11.38 28.11 -13.37
N ARG A 254 -10.89 28.70 -14.47
CA ARG A 254 -11.37 29.96 -15.04
C ARG A 254 -12.15 29.72 -16.33
N LYS A 255 -13.34 30.33 -16.43
CA LYS A 255 -14.23 30.21 -17.62
C LYS A 255 -13.87 31.12 -18.79
N THR A 256 -12.89 32.01 -18.62
CA THR A 256 -12.57 33.05 -19.61
C THR A 256 -12.14 32.48 -20.96
N ASP A 257 -11.55 31.28 -20.95
CA ASP A 257 -10.88 30.70 -22.10
C ASP A 257 -11.66 29.51 -22.69
N ASP A 258 -12.86 29.21 -22.18
CA ASP A 258 -13.66 28.03 -22.56
C ASP A 258 -13.97 27.98 -24.07
N ALA A 259 -14.30 29.12 -24.70
CA ALA A 259 -14.60 29.18 -26.13
C ALA A 259 -13.35 28.88 -26.98
N GLU A 260 -12.20 29.32 -26.50
CA GLU A 260 -10.90 29.11 -27.12
C GLU A 260 -10.51 27.62 -27.02
N LEU A 261 -10.64 27.07 -25.82
CA LEU A 261 -10.41 25.67 -25.50
C LEU A 261 -11.31 24.75 -26.33
N LEU A 262 -12.61 25.04 -26.43
CA LEU A 262 -13.54 24.26 -27.24
C LEU A 262 -13.14 24.23 -28.73
N THR A 263 -12.67 25.37 -29.25
CA THR A 263 -12.20 25.46 -30.64
C THR A 263 -10.96 24.60 -30.86
N LEU A 264 -10.02 24.66 -29.92
CA LEU A 264 -8.80 23.87 -29.93
C LEU A 264 -9.09 22.36 -29.85
N ILE A 265 -9.90 21.93 -28.89
CA ILE A 265 -10.29 20.52 -28.72
C ILE A 265 -10.98 19.98 -29.98
N LYS A 266 -11.88 20.76 -30.59
CA LYS A 266 -12.52 20.38 -31.87
C LYS A 266 -11.50 20.22 -33.00
N ALA A 267 -10.52 21.11 -33.08
CA ALA A 267 -9.45 21.00 -34.07
C ALA A 267 -8.62 19.73 -33.84
N ILE A 268 -8.21 19.45 -32.60
CA ILE A 268 -7.46 18.23 -32.25
C ILE A 268 -8.28 16.98 -32.60
N LYS A 269 -9.55 16.93 -32.20
CA LYS A 269 -10.46 15.81 -32.54
C LYS A 269 -10.63 15.63 -34.05
N SER A 270 -10.49 16.68 -34.85
CA SER A 270 -10.54 16.56 -36.32
C SER A 270 -9.32 15.84 -36.92
N LEU A 271 -8.20 15.74 -36.19
CA LEU A 271 -7.03 14.98 -36.63
C LEU A 271 -7.27 13.46 -36.60
N ARG A 272 -8.29 12.97 -35.85
CA ARG A 272 -8.70 11.56 -35.85
C ARG A 272 -10.23 11.37 -35.81
N PRO A 273 -10.84 10.76 -36.84
CA PRO A 273 -12.30 10.70 -36.99
C PRO A 273 -13.03 9.59 -36.19
N LYS A 274 -12.37 8.83 -35.30
CA LYS A 274 -13.06 7.76 -34.55
C LYS A 274 -13.62 8.28 -33.22
N ALA A 275 -14.95 8.26 -33.12
CA ALA A 275 -15.70 8.62 -31.93
C ALA A 275 -15.42 7.67 -30.76
N LEU A 276 -15.27 8.26 -29.58
CA LEU A 276 -14.96 7.62 -28.31
C LEU A 276 -16.23 7.07 -27.66
N SER A 277 -16.17 5.83 -27.19
CA SER A 277 -17.09 5.37 -26.15
C SER A 277 -16.37 4.36 -25.26
N TRP A 278 -15.82 4.85 -24.16
CA TRP A 278 -15.50 4.03 -23.01
C TRP A 278 -16.82 3.60 -22.35
N ARG A 279 -17.30 2.40 -22.64
CA ARG A 279 -18.35 1.75 -21.84
C ARG A 279 -17.71 0.59 -21.09
N GLY A 280 -17.62 0.74 -19.77
CA GLY A 280 -17.16 -0.30 -18.86
C GLY A 280 -17.94 -1.61 -19.07
N ARG A 281 -17.25 -2.74 -19.02
CA ARG A 281 -17.87 -4.06 -19.03
C ARG A 281 -18.87 -4.19 -17.87
N ASP A 282 -20.05 -4.72 -18.20
CA ASP A 282 -21.11 -5.05 -17.26
C ASP A 282 -20.65 -6.03 -16.17
N GLN A 283 -21.07 -5.77 -14.94
CA GLN A 283 -21.06 -6.74 -13.84
C GLN A 283 -22.25 -7.68 -14.00
N GLN A 284 -22.00 -8.98 -14.15
CA GLN A 284 -23.01 -10.01 -13.87
C GLN A 284 -22.85 -10.49 -12.43
N ALA A 285 -23.91 -10.35 -11.66
CA ALA A 285 -24.08 -10.88 -10.31
C ALA A 285 -25.33 -11.77 -10.25
N ALA A 286 -25.34 -12.62 -9.22
CA ALA A 286 -26.43 -13.50 -8.75
C ALA A 286 -26.67 -14.72 -9.66
N GLN A 287 -27.05 -15.91 -9.20
CA GLN A 287 -27.33 -16.61 -7.92
C GLN A 287 -27.90 -17.96 -8.42
N GLU A 288 -27.81 -19.06 -7.66
CA GLU A 288 -28.99 -19.90 -7.35
C GLU A 288 -28.59 -21.17 -6.59
N THR A 289 -29.42 -21.48 -5.60
CA THR A 289 -29.44 -22.70 -4.80
C THR A 289 -30.64 -23.54 -5.24
N PRO A 290 -30.59 -24.87 -5.12
CA PRO A 290 -31.82 -25.63 -4.86
C PRO A 290 -31.73 -26.53 -3.62
N ALA A 291 -32.88 -26.62 -2.94
CA ALA A 291 -33.28 -27.60 -1.91
C ALA A 291 -33.64 -28.96 -2.56
N GLU A 292 -33.93 -30.09 -1.91
CA GLU A 292 -34.06 -30.54 -0.52
C GLU A 292 -34.04 -32.08 -0.57
N GLY A 293 -33.55 -32.76 0.47
CA GLY A 293 -33.68 -34.21 0.63
C GLY A 293 -33.31 -34.61 2.05
N THR A 294 -34.26 -35.16 2.82
CA THR A 294 -34.08 -35.59 4.21
C THR A 294 -33.00 -36.67 4.32
N GLN A 295 -31.81 -36.26 4.74
CA GLN A 295 -30.70 -37.12 5.13
C GLN A 295 -30.15 -36.64 6.47
N THR A 296 -29.58 -37.57 7.24
CA THR A 296 -28.92 -37.29 8.51
C THR A 296 -27.86 -36.20 8.33
N LEU A 297 -28.10 -35.02 8.90
CA LEU A 297 -27.12 -33.94 8.91
C LEU A 297 -25.93 -34.36 9.77
N LEU A 298 -24.74 -34.23 9.19
CA LEU A 298 -23.47 -34.42 9.87
C LEU A 298 -22.77 -33.07 10.03
N LYS A 299 -22.10 -32.88 11.16
CA LYS A 299 -21.21 -31.75 11.40
C LYS A 299 -19.87 -32.26 11.90
N LEU A 300 -18.81 -31.51 11.62
CA LEU A 300 -17.53 -31.72 12.29
C LEU A 300 -17.70 -31.62 13.81
N ARG A 301 -17.11 -32.57 14.54
CA ARG A 301 -17.03 -32.55 16.00
C ARG A 301 -16.27 -31.31 16.46
N GLU A 302 -16.79 -30.63 17.48
CA GLU A 302 -16.26 -29.34 17.95
C GLU A 302 -14.82 -29.42 18.50
N SER A 303 -14.39 -30.60 18.96
CA SER A 303 -13.02 -30.85 19.43
C SER A 303 -12.02 -31.22 18.33
N THR A 304 -12.46 -31.28 17.07
CA THR A 304 -11.59 -31.56 15.90
C THR A 304 -10.84 -30.31 15.48
N TRP A 305 -9.53 -30.44 15.24
CA TRP A 305 -8.68 -29.37 14.70
C TRP A 305 -7.75 -29.89 13.61
N LEU A 306 -7.23 -28.95 12.80
CA LEU A 306 -6.42 -29.25 11.62
C LEU A 306 -5.03 -28.66 11.75
N SER A 307 -4.03 -29.41 11.30
CA SER A 307 -2.73 -28.82 10.91
C SER A 307 -2.53 -29.05 9.42
N VAL A 308 -2.43 -27.96 8.65
CA VAL A 308 -2.29 -28.01 7.18
C VAL A 308 -0.84 -27.73 6.82
N GLY A 309 -0.24 -28.65 6.06
CA GLY A 309 1.05 -28.48 5.41
C GLY A 309 0.89 -28.28 3.90
N PRO A 310 2.00 -28.14 3.15
CA PRO A 310 1.97 -27.82 1.72
C PRO A 310 1.39 -28.95 0.83
N ALA A 311 1.42 -30.21 1.29
CA ALA A 311 0.94 -31.37 0.52
C ALA A 311 -0.10 -32.23 1.27
N SER A 312 -0.08 -32.24 2.60
CA SER A 312 -1.00 -32.99 3.45
C SER A 312 -1.54 -32.15 4.59
N PHE A 313 -2.61 -32.61 5.21
CA PHE A 313 -3.13 -32.06 6.46
C PHE A 313 -3.44 -33.18 7.45
N PHE A 314 -3.39 -32.86 8.74
CA PHE A 314 -3.77 -33.78 9.81
C PHE A 314 -5.07 -33.34 10.44
N ILE A 315 -5.98 -34.29 10.65
CA ILE A 315 -7.16 -34.17 11.51
C ILE A 315 -6.82 -34.74 12.87
N ARG A 316 -7.00 -33.94 13.93
CA ARG A 316 -6.75 -34.37 15.30
C ARG A 316 -7.94 -34.05 16.20
N ASP A 317 -8.19 -34.89 17.19
CA ASP A 317 -9.21 -34.64 18.21
C ASP A 317 -8.56 -34.47 19.59
N ARG A 318 -9.07 -33.57 20.44
CA ARG A 318 -8.51 -33.30 21.77
C ARG A 318 -9.02 -34.25 22.86
N GLN A 319 -10.14 -34.93 22.63
CA GLN A 319 -10.78 -35.82 23.60
C GLN A 319 -10.50 -37.30 23.30
N GLN A 320 -10.03 -37.59 22.08
CA GLN A 320 -9.61 -38.91 21.63
C GLN A 320 -8.15 -38.85 21.16
N ASP A 321 -7.39 -39.93 21.34
CA ASP A 321 -6.03 -40.06 20.78
C ASP A 321 -6.11 -40.35 19.27
N LEU A 322 -6.66 -39.40 18.53
CA LEU A 322 -6.95 -39.49 17.10
C LEU A 322 -6.04 -38.52 16.33
N SER A 323 -5.26 -39.06 15.38
CA SER A 323 -4.48 -38.29 14.42
C SER A 323 -4.51 -38.98 13.07
N LEU A 324 -5.18 -38.37 12.09
CA LEU A 324 -5.35 -38.91 10.74
C LEU A 324 -4.73 -37.96 9.72
N GLU A 325 -3.93 -38.48 8.79
CA GLU A 325 -3.29 -37.69 7.73
C GLU A 325 -4.01 -37.88 6.39
N PHE A 326 -4.20 -36.77 5.65
CA PHE A 326 -4.87 -36.75 4.35
C PHE A 326 -4.19 -35.78 3.37
N CYS A 327 -4.40 -36.00 2.07
CA CYS A 327 -3.92 -35.09 1.03
C CYS A 327 -4.69 -33.76 1.04
N VAL A 328 -4.01 -32.64 0.81
CA VAL A 328 -4.60 -31.28 0.81
C VAL A 328 -5.76 -31.09 -0.17
N THR A 329 -5.82 -31.91 -1.23
CA THR A 329 -6.91 -31.91 -2.22
C THR A 329 -8.26 -32.30 -1.63
N LEU A 330 -8.29 -32.94 -0.45
CA LEU A 330 -9.50 -33.36 0.26
C LEU A 330 -10.04 -32.29 1.24
N LEU A 331 -9.33 -31.17 1.45
CA LEU A 331 -9.76 -30.09 2.33
C LEU A 331 -11.13 -29.48 1.97
N PRO A 332 -11.51 -29.28 0.68
CA PRO A 332 -12.82 -28.76 0.33
C PRO A 332 -13.98 -29.64 0.85
N LEU A 333 -13.81 -30.98 0.81
CA LEU A 333 -14.79 -31.92 1.35
C LEU A 333 -14.94 -31.79 2.86
N LEU A 334 -13.84 -31.57 3.59
CA LEU A 334 -13.88 -31.35 5.04
C LEU A 334 -14.53 -30.00 5.39
N ARG A 335 -14.18 -28.94 4.64
CA ARG A 335 -14.72 -27.58 4.80
C ARG A 335 -16.25 -27.57 4.69
N HIS A 336 -16.80 -28.43 3.83
CA HIS A 336 -18.24 -28.58 3.63
C HIS A 336 -18.99 -28.84 4.96
N PHE A 337 -18.43 -29.67 5.84
CA PHE A 337 -19.05 -30.06 7.11
C PHE A 337 -18.78 -29.12 8.31
N LEU A 338 -18.19 -27.93 8.06
CA LEU A 338 -18.10 -26.88 9.09
C LEU A 338 -19.49 -26.38 9.52
N SER A 339 -20.46 -26.50 8.63
CA SER A 339 -21.89 -26.36 8.92
C SER A 339 -22.58 -27.74 8.84
N PRO A 340 -23.73 -27.95 9.49
CA PRO A 340 -24.51 -29.17 9.31
C PRO A 340 -24.85 -29.43 7.84
N GLN A 341 -24.34 -30.52 7.27
CA GLN A 341 -24.51 -30.89 5.86
C GLN A 341 -24.75 -32.39 5.69
N THR A 342 -25.22 -32.83 4.53
CA THR A 342 -25.42 -34.26 4.21
C THR A 342 -24.21 -34.84 3.49
N LEU A 343 -23.97 -36.16 3.59
CA LEU A 343 -22.91 -36.81 2.81
C LEU A 343 -23.13 -36.67 1.29
N GLU A 344 -24.39 -36.72 0.84
CA GLU A 344 -24.74 -36.54 -0.57
C GLU A 344 -24.39 -35.14 -1.07
N SER A 345 -24.64 -34.09 -0.28
CA SER A 345 -24.31 -32.72 -0.66
C SER A 345 -22.79 -32.50 -0.83
N ALA A 346 -21.96 -33.22 -0.09
CA ALA A 346 -20.51 -33.16 -0.25
C ALA A 346 -20.05 -33.81 -1.58
N LEU A 347 -20.74 -34.86 -2.03
CA LEU A 347 -20.44 -35.52 -3.31
C LEU A 347 -20.85 -34.68 -4.51
N LEU A 348 -21.81 -33.77 -4.36
CA LEU A 348 -22.28 -32.89 -5.43
C LEU A 348 -21.41 -31.63 -5.65
N LEU A 349 -20.34 -31.45 -4.87
CA LEU A 349 -19.44 -30.30 -5.03
C LEU A 349 -18.73 -30.31 -6.41
N PRO A 350 -18.51 -29.15 -7.04
CA PRO A 350 -17.82 -29.06 -8.32
C PRO A 350 -16.45 -29.76 -8.29
N GLY A 351 -16.20 -30.65 -9.26
CA GLY A 351 -14.93 -31.40 -9.38
C GLY A 351 -14.85 -32.71 -8.57
N VAL A 352 -15.81 -33.00 -7.68
CA VAL A 352 -15.79 -34.23 -6.85
C VAL A 352 -16.29 -35.47 -7.61
N LEU A 353 -17.31 -35.33 -8.47
CA LEU A 353 -17.88 -36.43 -9.28
C LEU A 353 -17.18 -36.66 -10.62
N GLN A 354 -16.39 -35.70 -11.10
CA GLN A 354 -15.71 -35.76 -12.40
C GLN A 354 -14.23 -36.18 -12.27
N SER A 355 -13.76 -36.43 -11.05
CA SER A 355 -12.37 -36.82 -10.77
C SER A 355 -12.19 -38.35 -10.86
N PRO A 356 -11.09 -38.86 -11.47
CA PRO A 356 -10.75 -40.28 -11.43
C PRO A 356 -10.45 -40.82 -10.01
N ALA A 357 -10.40 -39.96 -8.98
CA ALA A 357 -10.18 -40.29 -7.57
C ALA A 357 -11.48 -40.40 -6.74
N GLN A 358 -12.62 -40.74 -7.37
CA GLN A 358 -13.93 -40.82 -6.71
C GLN A 358 -13.95 -41.80 -5.51
N ASP A 359 -13.19 -42.90 -5.60
CA ASP A 359 -13.07 -43.89 -4.53
C ASP A 359 -12.32 -43.33 -3.30
N ASP A 360 -11.32 -42.47 -3.50
CA ASP A 360 -10.54 -41.84 -2.42
C ASP A 360 -11.40 -40.83 -1.64
N ASN A 361 -12.26 -40.08 -2.33
CA ASN A 361 -13.21 -39.15 -1.70
C ASN A 361 -14.23 -39.88 -0.81
N LEU A 362 -14.75 -41.02 -1.28
CA LEU A 362 -15.67 -41.85 -0.51
C LEU A 362 -14.97 -42.55 0.67
N ALA A 363 -13.75 -43.03 0.48
CA ALA A 363 -12.93 -43.61 1.55
C ALA A 363 -12.61 -42.57 2.64
N PHE A 364 -12.29 -41.34 2.25
CA PHE A 364 -12.08 -40.21 3.14
C PHE A 364 -13.32 -39.94 4.01
N LEU A 365 -14.49 -39.71 3.39
CA LEU A 365 -15.72 -39.43 4.14
C LEU A 365 -16.14 -40.58 5.07
N ARG A 366 -15.99 -41.84 4.63
CA ARG A 366 -16.24 -43.01 5.50
C ARG A 366 -15.32 -43.04 6.69
N THR A 367 -14.05 -42.66 6.52
CA THR A 367 -13.05 -42.60 7.60
C THR A 367 -13.43 -41.54 8.64
N LEU A 368 -13.93 -40.38 8.22
CA LEU A 368 -14.36 -39.34 9.15
C LEU A 368 -15.58 -39.75 9.98
N VAL A 369 -16.54 -40.46 9.37
CA VAL A 369 -17.72 -40.95 10.09
C VAL A 369 -17.36 -42.09 11.05
N SER A 370 -16.52 -43.04 10.61
CA SER A 370 -16.15 -44.20 11.44
C SER A 370 -15.33 -43.83 12.67
N HIS A 371 -14.47 -42.81 12.57
CA HIS A 371 -13.69 -42.27 13.70
C HIS A 371 -14.47 -41.21 14.50
N GLY A 372 -15.76 -40.99 14.19
CA GLY A 372 -16.59 -40.02 14.90
C GLY A 372 -16.12 -38.58 14.79
N VAL A 373 -15.37 -38.25 13.74
CA VAL A 373 -14.97 -36.87 13.38
C VAL A 373 -16.17 -36.11 12.80
N LEU A 374 -17.00 -36.79 12.00
CA LEU A 374 -18.31 -36.31 11.59
C LEU A 374 -19.40 -36.94 12.46
N LEU A 375 -20.21 -36.11 13.10
CA LEU A 375 -21.24 -36.52 14.05
C LEU A 375 -22.64 -36.18 13.54
N PRO A 376 -23.64 -37.07 13.73
CA PRO A 376 -25.05 -36.75 13.50
C PRO A 376 -25.50 -35.60 14.39
N VAL A 377 -26.22 -34.65 13.80
CA VAL A 377 -26.91 -33.60 14.57
C VAL A 377 -28.12 -34.22 15.26
N ALA A 378 -27.92 -34.77 16.45
CA ALA A 378 -29.00 -35.11 17.38
C ALA A 378 -29.16 -33.98 18.39
N ASN A 379 -30.41 -33.58 18.67
CA ASN A 379 -30.76 -32.64 19.75
C ASN A 379 -30.23 -33.18 21.08
N GLN A 380 -29.06 -32.71 21.52
CA GLN A 380 -28.57 -32.96 22.87
C GLN A 380 -28.63 -31.69 23.69
N SER A 381 -29.37 -31.85 24.78
CA SER A 381 -29.55 -30.95 25.89
C SER A 381 -28.22 -30.45 26.47
N GLN A 382 -28.30 -29.19 26.90
CA GLN A 382 -27.41 -28.51 27.83
C GLN A 382 -26.71 -29.46 28.81
N THR A 383 -25.39 -29.51 28.76
CA THR A 383 -24.56 -29.90 29.89
C THR A 383 -24.06 -28.64 30.62
N ALA A 384 -24.27 -28.66 31.93
CA ALA A 384 -24.04 -27.57 32.87
C ALA A 384 -22.57 -27.10 32.90
N PRO A 385 -22.31 -25.83 33.31
CA PRO A 385 -21.00 -25.21 33.19
C PRO A 385 -20.00 -25.84 34.15
N SER A 386 -18.85 -26.30 33.63
CA SER A 386 -17.68 -26.48 34.48
C SER A 386 -17.13 -25.10 34.85
N LEU A 387 -16.83 -24.89 36.13
CA LEU A 387 -16.12 -23.71 36.64
C LEU A 387 -14.65 -23.73 36.15
N ASN A 388 -14.44 -23.63 34.85
CA ASN A 388 -13.11 -23.43 34.26
C ASN A 388 -12.91 -21.92 34.10
N LEU A 389 -11.87 -21.37 34.74
CA LEU A 389 -11.47 -19.95 34.62
C LEU A 389 -11.34 -19.49 33.15
N TRP A 390 -11.03 -20.43 32.25
CA TRP A 390 -10.84 -20.20 30.82
C TRP A 390 -12.07 -20.47 29.96
N ALA A 391 -13.23 -20.82 30.55
CA ALA A 391 -14.43 -21.23 29.80
C ALA A 391 -14.98 -20.17 28.83
N ARG A 392 -14.64 -18.89 29.03
CA ARG A 392 -15.04 -17.77 28.16
C ARG A 392 -13.89 -17.25 27.28
N TRP A 393 -12.73 -17.91 27.34
CA TRP A 393 -11.44 -17.49 26.79
C TRP A 393 -10.80 -18.67 26.05
N ASP A 394 -11.61 -19.44 25.32
CA ASP A 394 -11.19 -20.64 24.59
C ASP A 394 -10.08 -20.33 23.58
N ALA A 395 -10.25 -19.32 22.71
CA ALA A 395 -9.22 -18.91 21.75
C ALA A 395 -7.93 -18.41 22.44
N ALA A 396 -8.07 -17.67 23.54
CA ALA A 396 -6.91 -17.19 24.30
C ALA A 396 -6.19 -18.33 25.04
N LEU A 397 -6.93 -19.33 25.54
CA LEU A 397 -6.37 -20.53 26.14
C LEU A 397 -5.59 -21.34 25.10
N GLU A 398 -6.08 -21.44 23.87
CA GLU A 398 -5.37 -22.12 22.78
C GLU A 398 -4.06 -21.44 22.43
N PHE A 399 -4.07 -20.12 22.27
CA PHE A 399 -2.84 -19.34 22.07
C PHE A 399 -1.88 -19.50 23.26
N TYR A 400 -2.39 -19.44 24.48
CA TYR A 400 -1.57 -19.62 25.68
C TYR A 400 -0.91 -21.00 25.70
N LEU A 401 -1.69 -22.08 25.55
CA LEU A 401 -1.17 -23.45 25.61
C LEU A 401 -0.22 -23.76 24.45
N SER A 402 -0.53 -23.32 23.22
CA SER A 402 0.33 -23.53 22.04
C SER A 402 1.66 -22.77 22.10
N THR A 403 1.76 -21.75 22.95
CA THR A 403 3.00 -20.98 23.14
C THR A 403 3.75 -21.35 24.42
N ARG A 404 3.29 -22.36 25.18
CA ARG A 404 4.01 -22.91 26.34
C ARG A 404 5.08 -23.90 25.89
N THR A 405 6.15 -23.95 26.67
CA THR A 405 7.23 -24.94 26.51
C THR A 405 7.33 -25.76 27.77
N GLY A 406 7.61 -27.05 27.61
CA GLY A 406 7.81 -27.97 28.72
C GLY A 406 9.28 -28.07 29.10
N SER A 407 9.56 -28.83 30.16
CA SER A 407 10.93 -29.13 30.62
C SER A 407 11.79 -29.86 29.57
N HIS A 408 11.15 -30.48 28.57
CA HIS A 408 11.82 -31.22 27.51
C HIS A 408 11.88 -30.49 26.17
N THR A 409 11.45 -29.22 26.11
CA THR A 409 11.60 -28.43 24.89
C THR A 409 13.10 -28.23 24.61
N PRO A 410 13.60 -28.66 23.44
CA PRO A 410 15.00 -28.48 23.09
C PRO A 410 15.30 -27.00 22.85
N TYR A 411 16.43 -26.53 23.37
CA TYR A 411 16.98 -25.21 23.09
C TYR A 411 18.39 -25.40 22.54
N ILE A 412 18.69 -24.76 21.41
CA ILE A 412 20.05 -24.63 20.91
C ILE A 412 20.78 -23.53 21.66
N SER A 413 22.10 -23.59 21.66
CA SER A 413 22.95 -22.53 22.22
C SER A 413 22.86 -21.25 21.39
N VAL A 414 23.24 -20.12 21.99
CA VAL A 414 23.28 -18.82 21.28
C VAL A 414 24.23 -18.88 20.08
N ALA A 415 25.39 -19.54 20.22
CA ALA A 415 26.36 -19.67 19.15
C ALA A 415 25.85 -20.52 17.97
N GLU A 416 25.13 -21.61 18.25
CA GLU A 416 24.46 -22.41 17.22
C GLU A 416 23.38 -21.59 16.50
N LEU A 417 22.56 -20.84 17.25
CA LEU A 417 21.55 -19.95 16.66
C LEU A 417 22.17 -18.86 15.77
N GLU A 418 23.26 -18.23 16.20
CA GLU A 418 23.97 -17.23 15.39
C GLU A 418 24.46 -17.82 14.08
N THR A 419 25.06 -19.02 14.13
CA THR A 419 25.52 -19.74 12.95
C THR A 419 24.36 -20.06 12.00
N GLU A 420 23.22 -20.53 12.52
CA GLU A 420 22.03 -20.81 11.72
C GLU A 420 21.47 -19.53 11.07
N LEU A 421 21.44 -18.41 11.79
CA LEU A 421 20.95 -17.13 11.28
C LEU A 421 21.87 -16.54 10.20
N GLU A 422 23.19 -16.64 10.35
CA GLU A 422 24.16 -16.23 9.34
C GLU A 422 24.02 -17.07 8.06
N GLN A 423 23.87 -18.40 8.21
CA GLN A 423 23.59 -19.28 7.08
C GLN A 423 22.26 -18.93 6.40
N LYS A 424 21.20 -18.68 7.19
CA LYS A 424 19.90 -18.25 6.68
C LYS A 424 20.02 -16.93 5.92
N ALA A 425 20.77 -15.96 6.42
CA ALA A 425 20.96 -14.65 5.80
C ALA A 425 21.63 -14.72 4.42
N SER A 426 22.46 -15.75 4.16
CA SER A 426 23.08 -15.99 2.85
C SER A 426 22.08 -16.39 1.76
N ALA A 427 21.02 -17.11 2.14
CA ALA A 427 19.95 -17.52 1.23
C ALA A 427 18.78 -16.51 1.21
N ARG A 428 18.45 -15.94 2.37
CA ARG A 428 17.38 -14.96 2.55
C ARG A 428 17.83 -13.92 3.58
N ARG A 429 18.21 -12.74 3.09
CA ARG A 429 18.56 -11.60 3.95
C ARG A 429 17.46 -11.28 4.97
N GLN A 430 17.88 -10.78 6.12
CA GLN A 430 16.97 -10.26 7.13
C GLN A 430 16.19 -9.07 6.56
N PRO A 431 14.85 -9.04 6.72
CA PRO A 431 14.04 -7.91 6.28
C PRO A 431 14.51 -6.59 6.90
N SER A 432 14.36 -5.49 6.15
CA SER A 432 14.76 -4.17 6.61
C SER A 432 14.02 -3.79 7.89
N ALA A 433 14.72 -3.15 8.83
CA ALA A 433 14.13 -2.60 10.05
C ALA A 433 13.35 -1.28 9.81
N PHE A 434 13.30 -0.84 8.55
CA PHE A 434 12.59 0.36 8.13
C PHE A 434 11.43 0.00 7.22
N LYS A 435 10.37 0.81 7.31
CA LYS A 435 9.34 0.97 6.29
C LYS A 435 9.39 2.44 5.89
N ASP A 436 9.33 2.73 4.60
CA ASP A 436 9.38 4.10 4.08
C ASP A 436 8.45 4.16 2.86
N TYR A 437 7.54 5.13 2.87
CA TYR A 437 6.69 5.50 1.73
C TYR A 437 7.40 6.60 0.94
N TRP A 438 8.40 6.21 0.14
CA TRP A 438 9.23 7.12 -0.63
C TRP A 438 8.44 7.93 -1.66
N SER A 439 7.33 7.39 -2.17
CA SER A 439 6.49 8.08 -3.16
C SER A 439 5.50 9.07 -2.51
N HIS A 440 5.41 9.10 -1.18
CA HIS A 440 4.43 9.92 -0.47
C HIS A 440 5.03 11.28 -0.08
N PRO A 441 4.21 12.35 0.01
CA PRO A 441 4.66 13.64 0.51
C PRO A 441 5.29 13.50 1.90
N PHE A 442 6.50 14.01 2.07
CA PHE A 442 7.28 13.87 3.31
C PHE A 442 7.45 15.21 4.01
N ILE A 443 7.23 15.21 5.33
CA ILE A 443 7.41 16.36 6.21
C ILE A 443 8.46 15.99 7.27
N ALA A 444 9.62 16.63 7.20
CA ALA A 444 10.68 16.44 8.18
C ALA A 444 10.25 16.99 9.56
N LEU A 445 10.58 16.26 10.63
CA LEU A 445 10.38 16.73 12.00
C LEU A 445 11.65 17.41 12.52
N GLU A 446 11.48 18.36 13.44
CA GLU A 446 12.61 19.00 14.11
C GLU A 446 13.44 17.95 14.87
N ASN A 447 14.76 17.95 14.65
CA ASN A 447 15.64 16.98 15.30
C ASN A 447 15.71 17.25 16.82
N PRO A 448 15.24 16.34 17.68
CA PRO A 448 15.19 16.56 19.13
C PRO A 448 16.59 16.64 19.76
N LEU A 449 17.63 16.14 19.09
CA LEU A 449 19.01 16.22 19.56
C LEU A 449 19.67 17.59 19.27
N LEU A 450 19.13 18.36 18.32
CA LEU A 450 19.66 19.67 17.94
C LEU A 450 18.87 20.83 18.57
N THR A 451 17.67 20.56 19.04
CA THR A 451 16.73 21.60 19.48
C THR A 451 16.97 21.98 20.93
N SER A 452 17.26 23.26 21.19
CA SER A 452 17.45 23.84 22.54
C SER A 452 16.13 24.22 23.20
N CYS A 453 15.07 23.44 22.98
CA CYS A 453 13.75 23.79 23.51
C CYS A 453 13.75 23.69 25.05
N ALA A 454 13.31 24.75 25.72
CA ALA A 454 13.20 24.81 27.18
C ALA A 454 11.96 24.03 27.64
N ILE A 455 12.01 22.70 27.52
CA ILE A 455 10.98 21.81 28.04
C ILE A 455 11.35 21.50 29.48
N ALA A 456 10.38 21.63 30.39
CA ALA A 456 10.56 21.20 31.77
C ALA A 456 11.02 19.73 31.78
N GLN A 457 12.07 19.42 32.53
CA GLN A 457 12.64 18.08 32.59
C GLN A 457 12.24 17.41 33.92
N PRO A 458 11.01 16.86 34.03
CA PRO A 458 10.65 16.07 35.18
C PRO A 458 11.56 14.84 35.26
N THR A 459 11.83 14.38 36.48
CA THR A 459 12.59 13.14 36.64
C THR A 459 11.75 11.94 36.19
N LEU A 460 12.40 10.81 35.91
CA LEU A 460 11.69 9.56 35.64
C LEU A 460 10.71 9.20 36.77
N LEU A 461 11.08 9.47 38.03
CA LEU A 461 10.22 9.20 39.19
C LEU A 461 8.98 10.11 39.21
N ASP A 462 9.13 11.38 38.82
CA ASP A 462 8.00 12.30 38.69
C ASP A 462 7.03 11.82 37.62
N SER A 463 7.54 11.42 36.44
CA SER A 463 6.71 10.89 35.35
C SER A 463 5.99 9.62 35.77
N LEU A 464 6.66 8.68 36.45
CA LEU A 464 6.03 7.47 36.96
C LEU A 464 4.93 7.76 37.99
N GLY A 465 5.17 8.68 38.93
CA GLY A 465 4.21 9.05 39.98
C GLY A 465 2.99 9.79 39.43
N ASN A 466 3.19 10.65 38.44
CA ASN A 466 2.15 11.51 37.88
C ASN A 466 1.38 10.89 36.71
N ARG A 467 1.90 9.83 36.07
CA ARG A 467 1.26 9.24 34.88
C ARG A 467 -0.18 8.80 35.19
N ARG A 468 -1.13 9.29 34.40
CA ARG A 468 -2.56 8.94 34.46
C ARG A 468 -3.12 8.78 33.06
N THR A 469 -4.12 7.91 32.92
CA THR A 469 -4.90 7.81 31.68
C THR A 469 -5.92 8.94 31.65
N SER A 470 -5.92 9.73 30.58
CA SER A 470 -6.83 10.85 30.36
C SER A 470 -7.89 10.49 29.33
N ARG A 471 -9.11 11.00 29.52
CA ARG A 471 -10.26 10.83 28.60
C ARG A 471 -10.95 12.17 28.31
N THR A 472 -10.23 13.24 28.56
CA THR A 472 -10.67 14.63 28.42
C THR A 472 -9.47 15.39 27.91
N PHE A 473 -9.64 16.08 26.79
CA PHE A 473 -8.59 16.82 26.11
C PHE A 473 -9.09 18.24 25.83
N SER A 474 -8.17 19.20 25.91
CA SER A 474 -8.42 20.57 25.49
C SER A 474 -8.31 20.71 23.97
N ASP A 475 -8.86 21.81 23.43
CA ASP A 475 -8.76 22.14 22.01
C ASP A 475 -7.41 22.84 21.67
N GLN A 476 -6.43 22.79 22.58
CA GLN A 476 -5.11 23.34 22.34
C GLN A 476 -4.32 22.40 21.41
N PRO A 477 -3.69 22.94 20.35
CA PRO A 477 -2.92 22.12 19.43
C PRO A 477 -1.67 21.57 20.11
N LEU A 478 -1.30 20.34 19.76
CA LEU A 478 0.04 19.81 20.08
C LEU A 478 1.07 20.59 19.26
N SER A 479 2.18 21.01 19.88
CA SER A 479 3.26 21.67 19.13
C SER A 479 4.06 20.66 18.29
N SER A 480 4.65 21.12 17.18
CA SER A 480 5.54 20.28 16.34
C SER A 480 6.71 19.68 17.14
N ALA A 481 7.29 20.45 18.06
CA ALA A 481 8.36 19.97 18.95
C ALA A 481 7.90 18.84 19.89
N GLN A 482 6.69 18.95 20.47
CA GLN A 482 6.13 17.88 21.31
C GLN A 482 5.84 16.61 20.48
N LEU A 483 5.30 16.77 19.27
CA LEU A 483 5.08 15.64 18.36
C LEU A 483 6.39 14.95 17.99
N SER A 484 7.42 15.73 17.62
CA SER A 484 8.75 15.22 17.31
C SER A 484 9.34 14.40 18.47
N LEU A 485 9.31 14.94 19.69
CA LEU A 485 9.82 14.27 20.88
C LEU A 485 9.07 12.96 21.15
N LEU A 486 7.74 12.98 21.10
CA LEU A 486 6.90 11.80 21.27
C LEU A 486 7.28 10.69 20.29
N LEU A 487 7.39 11.02 19.00
CA LEU A 487 7.74 10.07 17.96
C LEU A 487 9.17 9.54 18.12
N TYR A 488 10.14 10.43 18.32
CA TYR A 488 11.55 10.07 18.40
C TYR A 488 11.86 9.17 19.59
N TYR A 489 11.45 9.57 20.80
CA TYR A 489 11.80 8.83 22.01
C TYR A 489 10.89 7.63 22.27
N THR A 490 9.76 7.49 21.56
CA THR A 490 8.93 6.29 21.63
C THR A 490 9.30 5.29 20.53
N TRP A 491 9.18 5.69 19.26
CA TRP A 491 9.31 4.79 18.12
C TRP A 491 10.57 5.03 17.26
N GLY A 492 11.27 6.14 17.45
CA GLY A 492 12.49 6.50 16.72
C GLY A 492 13.73 5.71 17.14
N ALA A 493 14.75 5.75 16.28
CA ALA A 493 16.04 5.12 16.53
C ALA A 493 16.98 6.08 17.28
N THR A 494 17.51 5.63 18.41
CA THR A 494 18.56 6.35 19.17
C THR A 494 19.95 5.91 18.75
N VAL A 495 20.09 4.68 18.23
CA VAL A 495 21.35 4.16 17.66
C VAL A 495 21.01 3.33 16.42
N MET A 496 21.85 3.48 15.39
CA MET A 496 21.80 2.71 14.14
C MET A 496 23.18 2.08 13.89
N GLU A 497 23.22 0.75 13.85
CA GLU A 497 24.47 -0.01 13.63
C GLU A 497 24.32 -0.86 12.36
N PRO A 498 25.35 -0.96 11.51
CA PRO A 498 25.31 -1.85 10.35
C PRO A 498 25.03 -3.30 10.75
N ASN A 499 24.13 -3.97 10.03
CA ASN A 499 23.80 -5.38 10.25
C ASN A 499 24.27 -6.22 9.06
N HIS A 500 25.23 -7.11 9.25
CA HIS A 500 25.74 -7.97 8.17
C HIS A 500 24.71 -8.98 7.64
N MET A 501 23.65 -9.28 8.41
CA MET A 501 22.55 -10.16 7.97
C MET A 501 21.45 -9.42 7.19
N GLY A 502 21.45 -8.07 7.21
CA GLY A 502 20.39 -7.24 6.64
C GLY A 502 20.91 -5.83 6.30
N ASP A 503 20.22 -4.80 6.80
CA ASP A 503 20.61 -3.40 6.62
C ASP A 503 21.23 -2.82 7.90
N TYR A 504 20.40 -2.61 8.92
CA TYR A 504 20.78 -1.98 10.18
C TYR A 504 20.11 -2.66 11.39
N PHE A 505 20.83 -2.71 12.51
CA PHE A 505 20.23 -2.86 13.83
C PHE A 505 19.82 -1.51 14.37
N LEU A 506 18.55 -1.42 14.75
CA LEU A 506 17.98 -0.24 15.38
C LEU A 506 17.89 -0.45 16.89
N LYS A 507 18.40 0.50 17.67
CA LYS A 507 18.13 0.61 19.10
C LYS A 507 17.13 1.74 19.33
N LYS A 508 16.08 1.42 20.08
CA LYS A 508 15.09 2.37 20.58
C LYS A 508 15.24 2.47 22.10
N THR A 509 14.59 3.44 22.71
CA THR A 509 14.51 3.58 24.18
C THR A 509 13.82 2.38 24.84
N SER A 510 12.91 1.73 24.10
CA SER A 510 12.19 0.53 24.54
C SER A 510 12.86 -0.74 24.01
N PRO A 511 12.91 -1.83 24.81
CA PRO A 511 13.44 -3.11 24.35
C PRO A 511 12.51 -3.75 23.31
N ALA A 512 13.11 -4.50 22.38
CA ALA A 512 12.41 -5.26 21.35
C ALA A 512 12.97 -6.67 21.21
N GLY A 513 12.09 -7.64 20.95
CA GLY A 513 12.45 -9.03 20.71
C GLY A 513 13.53 -9.21 19.65
N GLY A 514 14.69 -9.76 20.04
CA GLY A 514 15.78 -10.05 19.11
C GLY A 514 16.35 -8.82 18.38
N SER A 515 16.05 -7.60 18.84
CA SER A 515 16.40 -6.32 18.18
C SER A 515 15.83 -6.17 16.76
N LEU A 516 14.75 -6.90 16.43
CA LEU A 516 14.17 -6.95 15.07
C LEU A 516 13.33 -5.72 14.73
N GLN A 517 12.88 -4.96 15.73
CA GLN A 517 12.02 -3.79 15.59
C GLN A 517 10.83 -4.04 14.66
N GLY A 518 10.00 -5.02 15.02
CA GLY A 518 8.82 -5.39 14.23
C GLY A 518 7.75 -4.30 14.12
N THR A 519 7.70 -3.38 15.09
CA THR A 519 6.63 -2.38 15.20
C THR A 519 6.83 -1.18 14.28
N GLU A 520 5.78 -0.87 13.51
CA GLU A 520 5.60 0.40 12.79
C GLU A 520 4.59 1.29 13.54
N VAL A 521 4.61 2.60 13.24
CA VAL A 521 3.64 3.54 13.81
C VAL A 521 3.09 4.50 12.76
N TYR A 522 1.76 4.61 12.76
CA TYR A 522 1.02 5.55 11.94
C TYR A 522 0.42 6.64 12.82
N ALA A 523 0.70 7.90 12.51
CA ALA A 523 0.19 9.05 13.21
C ALA A 523 -1.08 9.58 12.54
N VAL A 524 -2.19 9.57 13.28
CA VAL A 524 -3.46 10.18 12.94
C VAL A 524 -3.52 11.55 13.62
N LEU A 525 -3.32 12.61 12.86
CA LEU A 525 -3.21 13.98 13.36
C LEU A 525 -4.56 14.70 13.25
N MET A 526 -5.04 15.24 14.38
CA MET A 526 -6.33 15.95 14.45
C MET A 526 -6.17 17.42 14.79
N ASN A 527 -5.18 17.78 15.62
CA ASN A 527 -4.90 19.15 16.03
C ASN A 527 -3.41 19.32 16.39
N VAL A 528 -2.54 19.43 15.39
CA VAL A 528 -1.08 19.62 15.58
C VAL A 528 -0.61 20.84 14.80
N GLN A 529 0.15 21.71 15.45
CA GLN A 529 0.67 22.92 14.83
C GLN A 529 1.64 22.60 13.69
N GLY A 530 1.38 23.18 12.51
CA GLY A 530 2.25 23.04 11.33
C GLY A 530 1.98 21.78 10.50
N PHE A 531 0.96 21.00 10.84
CA PHE A 531 0.55 19.81 10.10
C PHE A 531 -0.93 19.92 9.73
N GLU A 532 -1.26 19.48 8.51
CA GLU A 532 -2.64 19.24 8.13
C GLU A 532 -3.24 18.08 8.93
N ARG A 533 -4.56 18.02 9.01
CA ARG A 533 -5.25 16.87 9.60
C ARG A 533 -5.19 15.71 8.63
N GLY A 534 -4.91 14.52 9.12
CA GLY A 534 -4.81 13.36 8.25
C GLY A 534 -4.11 12.18 8.88
N LEU A 535 -3.81 11.20 8.03
CA LEU A 535 -3.12 9.97 8.34
C LEU A 535 -1.70 10.04 7.80
N TYR A 536 -0.73 9.68 8.63
CA TYR A 536 0.69 9.74 8.32
C TYR A 536 1.38 8.44 8.76
N HIS A 537 2.43 8.04 8.08
CA HIS A 537 3.40 7.05 8.54
C HIS A 537 4.64 7.74 9.11
N TYR A 538 5.21 7.23 10.21
CA TYR A 538 6.45 7.78 10.76
C TYR A 538 7.68 7.09 10.18
N SER A 539 8.42 7.80 9.33
CA SER A 539 9.71 7.32 8.83
C SER A 539 10.78 7.42 9.93
N VAL A 540 11.12 6.26 10.52
CA VAL A 540 12.21 6.14 11.50
C VAL A 540 13.55 6.53 10.87
N ARG A 541 13.75 6.21 9.59
CA ARG A 541 14.99 6.47 8.85
C ARG A 541 15.25 7.97 8.70
N ARG A 542 14.21 8.72 8.33
CA ARG A 542 14.31 10.15 7.98
C ARG A 542 13.89 11.08 9.11
N HIS A 543 13.38 10.53 10.21
CA HIS A 543 12.76 11.26 11.32
C HIS A 543 11.76 12.32 10.81
N GLY A 544 10.64 11.83 10.27
CA GLY A 544 9.60 12.67 9.71
C GLY A 544 8.32 11.89 9.44
N LEU A 545 7.32 12.58 8.90
CA LEU A 545 6.01 12.01 8.59
C LEU A 545 5.80 11.94 7.08
N GLU A 546 5.36 10.78 6.61
CA GLU A 546 4.93 10.52 5.24
C GLU A 546 3.41 10.59 5.20
N LEU A 547 2.84 11.53 4.45
CA LEU A 547 1.41 11.74 4.37
C LEU A 547 0.75 10.61 3.57
N LEU A 548 -0.20 9.91 4.19
CA LEU A 548 -0.95 8.81 3.57
C LEU A 548 -2.33 9.24 3.07
N SER A 549 -3.01 10.13 3.79
CA SER A 549 -4.33 10.62 3.42
C SER A 549 -4.71 11.89 4.20
N LEU A 550 -5.40 12.82 3.56
CA LEU A 550 -6.00 14.02 4.17
C LEU A 550 -7.50 13.86 4.52
N GLU A 551 -8.03 12.64 4.53
CA GLU A 551 -9.38 12.37 5.09
C GLU A 551 -9.44 12.85 6.54
N ASP A 552 -10.46 13.65 6.91
CA ASP A 552 -10.62 14.15 8.28
C ASP A 552 -10.79 12.98 9.26
N PRO A 553 -9.81 12.71 10.15
CA PRO A 553 -9.87 11.55 11.01
C PRO A 553 -11.01 11.56 12.02
N ARG A 554 -11.52 12.74 12.37
CA ARG A 554 -12.58 12.89 13.38
C ARG A 554 -13.88 12.22 12.96
N ALA A 555 -14.08 12.03 11.65
CA ALA A 555 -15.26 11.39 11.09
C ALA A 555 -15.35 9.90 11.44
N TRP A 556 -14.22 9.22 11.68
CA TRP A 556 -14.19 7.76 11.81
C TRP A 556 -13.40 7.23 13.01
N ILE A 557 -12.45 7.99 13.58
CA ILE A 557 -11.50 7.47 14.59
C ILE A 557 -12.18 6.96 15.87
N SER A 558 -13.30 7.58 16.27
CA SER A 558 -14.07 7.12 17.44
C SER A 558 -14.72 5.77 17.18
N GLU A 559 -15.31 5.58 16.00
CA GLU A 559 -15.92 4.30 15.60
C GLU A 559 -14.88 3.19 15.47
N ALA A 560 -13.74 3.50 14.83
CA ALA A 560 -12.61 2.59 14.68
C ALA A 560 -12.04 2.14 16.04
N CYS A 561 -12.17 2.97 17.08
CA CYS A 561 -11.77 2.61 18.44
C CYS A 561 -12.96 2.17 19.33
N GLY A 562 -13.93 1.44 18.75
CA GLY A 562 -15.02 0.83 19.52
C GLY A 562 -16.06 1.84 20.04
N GLY A 563 -16.19 3.01 19.42
CA GLY A 563 -17.15 4.05 19.79
C GLY A 563 -16.74 4.92 20.97
N GLN A 564 -15.45 4.93 21.35
CA GLN A 564 -14.95 5.73 22.47
C GLN A 564 -14.89 7.23 22.11
N PRO A 565 -15.75 8.09 22.70
CA PRO A 565 -16.02 9.42 22.16
C PRO A 565 -14.89 10.44 22.39
N TRP A 566 -14.04 10.24 23.39
CA TRP A 566 -12.93 11.16 23.71
C TRP A 566 -11.75 11.07 22.73
N ILE A 567 -11.73 10.05 21.86
CA ILE A 567 -10.59 9.80 20.97
C ILE A 567 -10.49 10.84 19.86
N LYS A 568 -11.64 11.27 19.31
CA LYS A 568 -11.69 12.34 18.30
C LYS A 568 -11.30 13.72 18.86
N ASP A 569 -11.33 13.87 20.18
CA ASP A 569 -11.01 15.12 20.88
C ASP A 569 -9.51 15.19 21.23
N ALA A 570 -8.77 14.09 21.10
CA ALA A 570 -7.32 14.09 21.28
C ALA A 570 -6.63 14.89 20.15
N ALA A 571 -5.44 15.42 20.41
CA ALA A 571 -4.68 16.17 19.41
C ALA A 571 -4.06 15.25 18.34
N ALA A 572 -3.58 14.08 18.77
CA ALA A 572 -3.02 13.06 17.90
C ALA A 572 -3.25 11.65 18.46
N VAL A 573 -3.33 10.69 17.55
CA VAL A 573 -3.50 9.26 17.83
C VAL A 573 -2.45 8.47 17.03
N PHE A 574 -1.81 7.49 17.64
CA PHE A 574 -0.72 6.70 17.08
C PHE A 574 -1.11 5.22 17.04
N VAL A 575 -1.27 4.68 15.85
CA VAL A 575 -1.64 3.28 15.59
C VAL A 575 -0.37 2.46 15.48
N SER A 576 -0.19 1.50 16.39
CA SER A 576 0.95 0.58 16.35
C SER A 576 0.57 -0.71 15.62
N THR A 577 1.33 -1.03 14.59
CA THR A 577 1.19 -2.24 13.77
C THR A 577 2.48 -3.05 13.81
N VAL A 578 2.50 -4.25 13.25
CA VAL A 578 3.72 -5.08 13.26
C VAL A 578 3.96 -5.76 11.93
N ARG A 579 5.13 -5.54 11.34
CA ARG A 579 5.60 -6.30 10.16
C ARG A 579 5.94 -7.73 10.59
N VAL A 580 5.01 -8.66 10.33
CA VAL A 580 5.11 -10.06 10.74
C VAL A 580 6.37 -10.71 10.17
N GLU A 581 6.76 -10.36 8.94
CA GLU A 581 7.95 -10.90 8.29
C GLU A 581 9.25 -10.66 9.05
N ARG A 582 9.39 -9.51 9.74
CA ARG A 582 10.60 -9.18 10.53
C ARG A 582 10.77 -10.15 11.66
N MET A 583 9.65 -10.50 12.32
CA MET A 583 9.63 -11.43 13.44
C MET A 583 9.76 -12.87 12.96
N ALA A 584 9.00 -13.24 11.92
CA ALA A 584 8.99 -14.58 11.35
C ALA A 584 10.35 -14.98 10.76
N TRP A 585 11.14 -14.02 10.26
CA TRP A 585 12.49 -14.33 9.75
C TRP A 585 13.39 -14.97 10.81
N LYS A 586 13.34 -14.49 12.06
CA LYS A 586 14.13 -15.05 13.18
C LYS A 586 13.37 -16.09 14.00
N TYR A 587 12.06 -15.93 14.15
CA TYR A 587 11.23 -16.72 15.05
C TYR A 587 10.09 -17.41 14.30
N GLU A 588 10.36 -18.60 13.77
CA GLU A 588 9.40 -19.41 12.99
C GLU A 588 8.49 -20.27 13.90
N PHE A 589 8.00 -19.68 14.99
CA PHE A 589 7.15 -20.37 15.97
C PHE A 589 6.13 -19.43 16.61
N SER A 590 4.99 -19.98 17.03
CA SER A 590 3.83 -19.24 17.58
C SER A 590 4.17 -18.31 18.76
N ARG A 591 5.17 -18.67 19.56
CA ARG A 591 5.63 -17.85 20.71
C ARG A 591 6.18 -16.49 20.29
N ALA A 592 6.61 -16.29 19.04
CA ALA A 592 7.04 -14.99 18.53
C ALA A 592 5.97 -13.91 18.73
N LEU A 593 4.69 -14.24 18.54
CA LEU A 593 3.59 -13.31 18.70
C LEU A 593 3.46 -12.77 20.14
N ARG A 594 3.85 -13.55 21.16
CA ARG A 594 3.89 -13.06 22.55
C ARG A 594 4.93 -11.96 22.73
N VAL A 595 6.08 -12.10 22.08
CA VAL A 595 7.16 -11.11 22.13
C VAL A 595 6.70 -9.80 21.50
N VAL A 596 6.01 -9.91 20.37
CA VAL A 596 5.42 -8.77 19.67
C VAL A 596 4.44 -7.98 20.54
N LEU A 597 3.54 -8.67 21.25
CA LEU A 597 2.61 -8.02 22.18
C LEU A 597 3.34 -7.31 23.34
N MET A 598 4.47 -7.88 23.81
CA MET A 598 5.30 -7.23 24.83
C MET A 598 5.97 -5.96 24.29
N ASP A 599 6.52 -6.01 23.08
CA ASP A 599 7.16 -4.86 22.43
C ASP A 599 6.17 -3.69 22.30
N ALA A 600 4.94 -3.95 21.86
CA ALA A 600 3.88 -2.94 21.80
C ALA A 600 3.54 -2.34 23.18
N GLY A 601 3.54 -3.18 24.23
CA GLY A 601 3.35 -2.74 25.62
C GLY A 601 4.49 -1.86 26.15
N HIS A 602 5.75 -2.23 25.85
CA HIS A 602 6.92 -1.43 26.23
C HIS A 602 6.88 -0.04 25.59
N LEU A 603 6.60 0.02 24.29
CA LEU A 603 6.47 1.27 23.55
C LEU A 603 5.33 2.14 24.12
N SER A 604 4.17 1.56 24.39
CA SER A 604 3.01 2.28 24.94
C SER A 604 3.27 2.86 26.34
N GLN A 605 4.05 2.15 27.17
CA GLN A 605 4.47 2.67 28.47
C GLN A 605 5.46 3.83 28.32
N THR A 606 6.44 3.71 27.42
CA THR A 606 7.38 4.80 27.10
C THR A 606 6.63 6.04 26.61
N PHE A 607 5.67 5.86 25.70
CA PHE A 607 4.79 6.92 25.23
C PHE A 607 4.05 7.62 26.39
N SER A 608 3.45 6.84 27.29
CA SER A 608 2.68 7.38 28.42
C SER A 608 3.55 8.19 29.38
N LEU A 609 4.78 7.73 29.64
CA LEU A 609 5.73 8.45 30.50
C LEU A 609 6.20 9.74 29.85
N LEU A 610 6.44 9.72 28.54
CA LEU A 610 6.88 10.88 27.79
C LEU A 610 5.77 11.93 27.65
N ALA A 611 4.54 11.52 27.34
CA ALA A 611 3.39 12.42 27.33
C ALA A 611 3.19 13.08 28.70
N THR A 612 3.28 12.29 29.78
CA THR A 612 3.22 12.82 31.16
C THR A 612 4.35 13.82 31.43
N ALA A 613 5.58 13.53 30.98
CA ALA A 613 6.72 14.42 31.15
C ALA A 613 6.55 15.75 30.41
N LEU A 614 5.87 15.72 29.26
CA LEU A 614 5.53 16.89 28.45
C LEU A 614 4.30 17.65 28.96
N GLY A 615 3.71 17.22 30.08
CA GLY A 615 2.50 17.83 30.64
C GLY A 615 1.21 17.53 29.87
N LEU A 616 1.20 16.47 29.07
CA LEU A 616 0.08 16.08 28.21
C LEU A 616 -0.75 14.96 28.82
N GLY A 617 -2.06 14.98 28.55
CA GLY A 617 -2.94 13.85 28.82
C GLY A 617 -2.69 12.74 27.77
N CYS A 618 -2.69 11.47 28.19
CA CYS A 618 -2.52 10.34 27.28
C CYS A 618 -3.45 9.16 27.59
N PHE A 619 -3.65 8.28 26.61
CA PHE A 619 -4.33 6.99 26.78
C PHE A 619 -3.76 5.92 25.85
N THR A 620 -4.04 4.66 26.18
CA THR A 620 -3.78 3.49 25.33
C THR A 620 -5.04 2.66 25.28
N THR A 621 -5.40 2.15 24.09
CA THR A 621 -6.56 1.27 23.90
C THR A 621 -6.23 0.16 22.90
N ALA A 622 -6.73 -1.04 23.18
CA ALA A 622 -6.78 -2.17 22.25
C ALA A 622 -8.24 -2.53 21.87
N ALA A 623 -9.22 -1.70 22.28
CA ALA A 623 -10.59 -1.80 21.80
C ALA A 623 -10.66 -1.15 20.41
N LEU A 624 -10.43 -1.94 19.37
CA LEU A 624 -10.32 -1.52 17.98
C LEU A 624 -11.29 -2.31 17.09
N ARG A 625 -11.63 -1.70 15.95
CA ARG A 625 -12.15 -2.37 14.76
C ARG A 625 -10.98 -2.42 13.77
N ASP A 626 -10.16 -3.46 13.87
CA ASP A 626 -8.86 -3.55 13.18
C ASP A 626 -8.99 -3.28 11.67
N GLU A 627 -9.99 -3.90 11.03
CA GLU A 627 -10.30 -3.76 9.60
C GLU A 627 -10.50 -2.29 9.16
N MET A 628 -11.02 -1.41 10.02
CA MET A 628 -11.18 0.01 9.67
C MET A 628 -9.84 0.73 9.56
N PHE A 629 -8.86 0.37 10.38
CA PHE A 629 -7.50 0.89 10.30
C PHE A 629 -6.77 0.27 9.11
N GLU A 630 -6.83 -1.05 8.97
CA GLU A 630 -6.17 -1.80 7.90
C GLU A 630 -6.60 -1.27 6.51
N ASN A 631 -7.89 -1.08 6.29
CA ASN A 631 -8.41 -0.54 5.03
C ASN A 631 -7.93 0.89 4.73
N ARG A 632 -7.85 1.77 5.75
CA ARG A 632 -7.43 3.17 5.57
C ARG A 632 -5.92 3.32 5.41
N LEU A 633 -5.17 2.49 6.11
CA LEU A 633 -3.71 2.44 6.02
C LEU A 633 -3.24 1.62 4.80
N GLY A 634 -4.15 0.89 4.16
CA GLY A 634 -3.86 0.07 2.98
C GLY A 634 -3.05 -1.18 3.30
N LEU A 635 -3.20 -1.72 4.52
CA LEU A 635 -2.43 -2.84 5.07
C LEU A 635 -3.10 -4.18 4.78
N ASP A 636 -2.28 -5.20 4.52
CA ASP A 636 -2.71 -6.60 4.61
C ASP A 636 -2.58 -7.06 6.07
N TYR A 637 -3.71 -7.43 6.69
CA TYR A 637 -3.75 -7.85 8.09
C TYR A 637 -2.96 -9.14 8.39
N LEU A 638 -2.63 -9.93 7.38
CA LEU A 638 -1.76 -11.11 7.52
C LEU A 638 -0.27 -10.72 7.55
N GLU A 639 0.10 -9.63 6.90
CA GLU A 639 1.49 -9.16 6.81
C GLU A 639 1.82 -8.09 7.86
N GLU A 640 0.85 -7.22 8.15
CA GLU A 640 0.99 -6.08 9.06
C GLU A 640 -0.30 -5.82 9.89
N PRO A 641 -0.62 -6.67 10.88
CA PRO A 641 -1.78 -6.47 11.75
C PRO A 641 -1.63 -5.26 12.67
N VAL A 642 -2.77 -4.64 12.98
CA VAL A 642 -2.92 -3.59 13.99
C VAL A 642 -3.03 -4.22 15.37
N PHE A 643 -2.38 -3.64 16.39
CA PHE A 643 -2.48 -4.16 17.77
C PHE A 643 -3.08 -3.21 18.78
N LEU A 644 -2.65 -1.95 18.78
CA LEU A 644 -3.09 -0.99 19.78
C LEU A 644 -2.95 0.43 19.26
N VAL A 645 -3.60 1.32 19.98
CA VAL A 645 -3.61 2.74 19.71
C VAL A 645 -3.19 3.51 20.97
N ASN A 646 -2.32 4.48 20.80
CA ASN A 646 -1.91 5.44 21.82
C ASN A 646 -2.39 6.84 21.43
N GLY A 647 -3.04 7.59 22.32
CA GLY A 647 -3.50 8.96 22.02
C GLY A 647 -3.00 9.98 23.02
N VAL A 648 -2.89 11.24 22.57
CA VAL A 648 -2.36 12.36 23.36
C VAL A 648 -3.11 13.66 23.05
N GLY A 649 -3.24 14.53 24.05
CA GLY A 649 -3.79 15.87 23.91
C GLY A 649 -3.46 16.74 25.12
N GLY A 650 -3.76 18.04 25.02
CA GLY A 650 -3.51 19.03 26.08
C GLY A 650 -4.50 18.99 27.23
#